data_AF-A0A6A6LM63-F1
#
_entry.id   AF-A0A6A6LM63-F1
#
_cell.length_a   1.000
_cell.length_b   1.000
_cell.length_c   1.000
_cell.angle_alpha   90.00
_cell.angle_beta   90.00
_cell.angle_gamma   90.00
#
_symmetry.space_group_name_H-M   'P 1'
#
loop_
_entity.id
_entity.type
_entity.pdbx_description
1 polymer ?
#
loop_
_entity_poly.entity_id
_entity_poly.type
_entity_poly.pdbx_seq_one_letter_code
_entity_poly.pdbx_strand_id
1 'polypeptide(L)'
;MMSPIFLILFLLFNLLISASVHATRFNIPRLSPIGPRISRNLDIVSELSVSDDNDDMETFFYTQTLDHFNFRPESYDTFEQRYMINSKFWGGANSSSPIFVYFGAEESLDDDIPIIGFLPNNGARFNALLLYIEHRYYGKSIPFGSAEEALKNGSIRGYFNSAQAIADYAEIIIHVKKNLHAENSPVIVIGGSYGGMLASWFRLKYPHVALGALASSAPILYFHDISPQDGYYSIVSKDFRSLKDSDELKDYLNALFCDAAQYNKPSTYPVNMICRAIDGNTNSGNDTLSKIFGGLVTYLGNSSCYINAFPNVFESSPGWSWQTCSELVVPMGIGNDTMFPPHPSNLSRYLQSCKVTYGVLPRPHWVTTYYGGPNIKLILQRFGSNIIFSNGLRDPYSIGGVLENISDTIVAVHTNNEAPLDGDLAVIGFLSDNALRFNALLLYIEHRYYGKSIPFGSREEALKNGSTRGYFNSAQAIADYAEIIIHVKKILHAENSPVIVIGGSYGGMLASWFRLKYPHIALGALASSAPVLYFDDITPHDGYYSIVSKDFREASKTCYRTIKKSWAEIDEIASKPNGLSILSKKFKTCKPLNDSDELKNYLDSMYSGAAQYNKPPTYPVNIICSGIDGSSSTDSGNDTLSKIFAGLFAYRGNKSCYINPPTNVSETRVGWRWQTCSEMVIPIGRGNDTMFPPDPFDLNSYIQDCKDFYGVPPRPHWVTTYYGGHSIKLILQRFGSNIIFSNGLKDPYSSGGVLENLSDTITAVHTVNGSHCLDILFANKTTDPVWLVAQREVEIKIIEGWINEYYDDLRNQHPNIARRALASSATVHSHHISPPDEHD
;
A
#
# COMPACT_ATOMS: atom_id res chain seq x y z
N MET A 1 -21.01 68.42 -50.09
CA MET A 1 -19.82 67.63 -50.44
C MET A 1 -19.20 67.11 -49.15
N MET A 2 -19.52 65.87 -48.76
CA MET A 2 -18.85 65.20 -47.64
C MET A 2 -17.51 64.64 -48.13
N SER A 3 -16.45 64.86 -47.36
CA SER A 3 -15.08 64.46 -47.70
C SER A 3 -14.98 62.94 -47.86
N PRO A 4 -14.28 62.42 -48.90
CA PRO A 4 -14.11 60.98 -49.13
C PRO A 4 -13.42 60.26 -47.96
N ILE A 5 -12.71 61.00 -47.11
CA ILE A 5 -12.07 60.48 -45.89
C ILE A 5 -13.12 60.07 -44.84
N PHE A 6 -14.27 60.75 -44.78
CA PHE A 6 -15.32 60.46 -43.81
C PHE A 6 -16.11 59.20 -44.16
N LEU A 7 -16.30 58.92 -45.45
CA LEU A 7 -16.93 57.68 -45.91
C LEU A 7 -16.03 56.46 -45.67
N ILE A 8 -14.71 56.62 -45.85
CA ILE A 8 -13.72 55.57 -45.61
C ILE A 8 -13.59 55.26 -44.11
N LEU A 9 -13.60 56.29 -43.25
CA LEU A 9 -13.61 56.10 -41.79
C LEU A 9 -14.91 55.45 -41.30
N PHE A 10 -16.07 55.79 -41.87
CA PHE A 10 -17.34 55.17 -41.52
C PHE A 10 -17.44 53.71 -42.00
N LEU A 11 -16.88 53.39 -43.16
CA LEU A 11 -16.79 52.01 -43.66
C LEU A 11 -15.79 51.16 -42.87
N LEU A 12 -14.64 51.72 -42.46
CA LEU A 12 -13.67 51.05 -41.58
C LEU A 12 -14.23 50.83 -40.17
N PHE A 13 -15.03 51.77 -39.65
CA PHE A 13 -15.68 51.62 -38.35
C PHE A 13 -16.77 50.54 -38.38
N ASN A 14 -17.52 50.41 -39.48
CA ASN A 14 -18.50 49.32 -39.64
C ASN A 14 -17.85 47.95 -39.94
N LEU A 15 -16.69 47.92 -40.62
CA LEU A 15 -15.88 46.70 -40.81
C LEU A 15 -15.25 46.19 -39.50
N LEU A 16 -14.98 47.08 -38.54
CA LEU A 16 -14.51 46.70 -37.20
C LEU A 16 -15.64 46.20 -36.26
N ILE A 17 -16.91 46.50 -36.57
CA ILE A 17 -18.08 46.02 -35.80
C ILE A 17 -18.64 44.71 -36.40
N SER A 18 -18.24 44.33 -37.62
CA SER A 18 -18.56 43.02 -38.23
C SER A 18 -17.48 41.96 -38.00
N ALA A 19 -16.56 42.16 -37.04
CA ALA A 19 -15.87 41.03 -36.45
C ALA A 19 -16.93 40.23 -35.69
N SER A 20 -17.47 39.22 -36.37
CA SER A 20 -18.24 38.17 -35.73
C SER A 20 -17.53 37.81 -34.43
N VAL A 21 -18.16 38.11 -33.31
CA VAL A 21 -17.89 37.40 -32.07
C VAL A 21 -18.35 35.98 -32.37
N HIS A 22 -17.50 35.21 -33.07
CA HIS A 22 -17.39 33.82 -32.73
C HIS A 22 -17.04 33.88 -31.26
N ALA A 23 -18.05 33.67 -30.41
CA ALA A 23 -17.80 33.14 -29.11
C ALA A 23 -16.99 31.87 -29.39
N THR A 24 -15.66 32.00 -29.36
CA THR A 24 -14.81 30.87 -29.03
C THR A 24 -15.45 30.38 -27.76
N ARG A 25 -16.23 29.29 -27.85
CA ARG A 25 -16.66 28.56 -26.67
C ARG A 25 -15.36 28.33 -25.95
N PHE A 26 -15.14 29.05 -24.86
CA PHE A 26 -14.13 28.65 -23.91
C PHE A 26 -14.57 27.23 -23.53
N ASN A 27 -13.92 26.23 -24.10
CA ASN A 27 -14.03 24.86 -23.65
C ASN A 27 -13.37 24.87 -22.27
N ILE A 28 -14.11 25.37 -21.29
CA ILE A 28 -13.73 25.30 -19.89
C ILE A 28 -13.65 23.80 -19.63
N PRO A 29 -12.45 23.25 -19.33
CA PRO A 29 -12.32 21.83 -19.09
C PRO A 29 -13.25 21.43 -17.96
N ARG A 30 -14.18 20.50 -18.24
CA ARG A 30 -15.03 19.94 -17.19
C ARG A 30 -14.15 19.08 -16.29
N LEU A 31 -14.09 19.43 -15.01
CA LEU A 31 -13.39 18.67 -13.96
C LEU A 31 -14.33 17.68 -13.22
N SER A 32 -15.64 17.80 -13.42
CA SER A 32 -16.62 16.85 -12.85
C SER A 32 -16.57 15.53 -13.65
N PRO A 33 -16.35 14.37 -12.99
CA PRO A 33 -16.47 13.06 -13.63
C PRO A 33 -17.87 12.86 -14.20
N ILE A 34 -18.90 13.36 -13.51
CA ILE A 34 -20.31 13.24 -13.90
C ILE A 34 -20.75 14.40 -14.82
N GLY A 35 -21.36 14.08 -15.96
CA GLY A 35 -22.00 14.99 -16.91
C GLY A 35 -23.37 15.51 -16.45
N PRO A 36 -24.05 16.35 -17.25
CA PRO A 36 -25.39 16.83 -16.92
C PRO A 36 -26.41 15.69 -17.01
N ARG A 37 -27.03 15.33 -15.87
CA ARG A 37 -28.27 14.53 -15.86
C ARG A 37 -29.40 15.40 -16.39
N ILE A 38 -29.86 15.13 -17.60
CA ILE A 38 -31.15 15.64 -18.07
C ILE A 38 -32.21 14.80 -17.36
N SER A 39 -33.12 15.46 -16.63
CA SER A 39 -34.27 14.79 -15.98
C SER A 39 -34.92 13.82 -16.97
N ARG A 40 -35.25 12.62 -16.50
CA ARG A 40 -35.95 11.57 -17.28
C ARG A 40 -37.33 12.09 -17.71
N ASN A 41 -37.37 12.95 -18.72
CA ASN A 41 -38.52 13.04 -19.61
C ASN A 41 -38.41 11.83 -20.53
N LEU A 42 -39.27 10.84 -20.28
CA LEU A 42 -39.42 9.63 -21.08
C LEU A 42 -39.77 9.89 -22.56
N ASP A 43 -39.95 11.15 -22.97
CA ASP A 43 -40.32 11.53 -24.33
C ASP A 43 -39.28 12.40 -25.08
N ILE A 44 -38.10 12.69 -24.51
CA ILE A 44 -37.05 13.51 -25.18
C ILE A 44 -35.75 12.71 -25.47
N VAL A 45 -35.76 11.40 -25.26
CA VAL A 45 -34.61 10.53 -25.58
C VAL A 45 -34.53 10.20 -27.09
N SER A 46 -35.49 10.63 -27.92
CA SER A 46 -35.46 10.36 -29.36
C SER A 46 -34.72 11.40 -30.22
N GLU A 47 -34.40 12.60 -29.71
CA GLU A 47 -33.87 13.69 -30.57
C GLU A 47 -32.61 14.41 -30.07
N LEU A 48 -32.05 14.04 -28.92
CA LEU A 48 -30.66 14.39 -28.60
C LEU A 48 -29.80 13.23 -29.08
N SER A 49 -29.18 13.40 -30.25
CA SER A 49 -28.17 12.50 -30.79
C SER A 49 -27.22 12.05 -29.69
N VAL A 50 -27.40 10.80 -29.25
CA VAL A 50 -26.38 9.97 -28.62
C VAL A 50 -25.29 9.86 -29.67
N SER A 51 -24.36 10.82 -29.66
CA SER A 51 -23.29 10.89 -30.64
C SER A 51 -22.33 9.73 -30.35
N ASP A 52 -22.26 8.76 -31.27
CA ASP A 52 -21.11 7.92 -31.71
C ASP A 52 -20.09 7.33 -30.72
N ASP A 53 -20.08 7.64 -29.42
CA ASP A 53 -18.97 7.30 -28.52
C ASP A 53 -18.98 5.84 -28.04
N ASN A 54 -20.09 5.10 -28.24
CA ASN A 54 -20.16 3.69 -27.86
C ASN A 54 -19.59 2.74 -28.92
N ASP A 55 -19.48 3.18 -30.19
CA ASP A 55 -18.88 2.37 -31.27
C ASP A 55 -17.35 2.26 -31.14
N ASP A 56 -16.71 3.20 -30.41
CA ASP A 56 -15.26 3.24 -30.17
C ASP A 56 -14.85 2.56 -28.83
N MET A 57 -15.80 1.93 -28.12
CA MET A 57 -15.56 1.24 -26.84
C MET A 57 -15.39 -0.26 -27.05
N GLU A 58 -14.21 -0.78 -26.71
CA GLU A 58 -13.93 -2.22 -26.72
C GLU A 58 -14.05 -2.80 -25.30
N THR A 59 -14.82 -3.89 -25.15
CA THR A 59 -15.02 -4.58 -23.86
C THR A 59 -14.12 -5.79 -23.75
N PHE A 60 -13.47 -5.93 -22.60
CA PHE A 60 -12.56 -7.02 -22.26
C PHE A 60 -12.88 -7.58 -20.88
N PHE A 61 -12.36 -8.78 -20.63
CA PHE A 61 -12.38 -9.42 -19.31
C PHE A 61 -10.96 -9.83 -18.92
N TYR A 62 -10.61 -9.57 -17.66
CA TYR A 62 -9.37 -10.00 -17.05
C TYR A 62 -9.66 -11.10 -16.03
N THR A 63 -8.96 -12.22 -16.12
CA THR A 63 -9.05 -13.31 -15.14
C THR A 63 -8.36 -12.88 -13.86
N GLN A 64 -9.17 -12.39 -12.92
CA GLN A 64 -8.73 -11.78 -11.67
C GLN A 64 -8.56 -12.82 -10.57
N THR A 65 -7.53 -12.65 -9.74
CA THR A 65 -7.36 -13.43 -8.51
C THR A 65 -8.42 -13.03 -7.48
N LEU A 66 -9.09 -14.00 -6.87
CA LEU A 66 -10.15 -13.74 -5.90
C LEU A 66 -9.65 -12.96 -4.67
N ASP A 67 -8.53 -13.39 -4.09
CA ASP A 67 -7.93 -12.80 -2.89
C ASP A 67 -6.45 -12.49 -3.07
N HIS A 68 -6.14 -11.19 -3.07
CA HIS A 68 -4.79 -10.64 -3.23
C HIS A 68 -3.93 -10.72 -1.97
N PHE A 69 -4.54 -10.78 -0.78
CA PHE A 69 -3.86 -10.59 0.51
C PHE A 69 -3.73 -11.88 1.33
N ASN A 70 -3.97 -13.02 0.69
CA ASN A 70 -3.92 -14.34 1.28
C ASN A 70 -3.45 -15.37 0.25
N PHE A 71 -2.93 -16.49 0.76
CA PHE A 71 -2.33 -17.57 -0.03
C PHE A 71 -2.92 -18.92 0.34
N ARG A 72 -4.17 -18.93 0.82
CA ARG A 72 -4.93 -20.18 1.00
C ARG A 72 -5.27 -20.76 -0.37
N PRO A 73 -5.58 -22.07 -0.48
CA PRO A 73 -5.98 -22.67 -1.76
C PRO A 73 -7.11 -21.90 -2.45
N GLU A 74 -8.13 -21.48 -1.69
CA GLU A 74 -9.28 -20.74 -2.24
C GLU A 74 -8.90 -19.31 -2.67
N SER A 75 -7.78 -18.76 -2.17
CA SER A 75 -7.29 -17.45 -2.58
C SER A 75 -6.84 -17.41 -4.03
N TYR A 76 -6.55 -18.57 -4.63
CA TYR A 76 -6.17 -18.71 -6.05
C TYR A 76 -7.35 -18.96 -6.97
N ASP A 77 -8.58 -19.05 -6.44
CA ASP A 77 -9.77 -19.04 -7.28
C ASP A 77 -9.80 -17.73 -8.08
N THR A 78 -10.41 -17.77 -9.27
CA THR A 78 -10.44 -16.64 -10.19
C THR A 78 -11.85 -16.25 -10.58
N PHE A 79 -12.03 -15.01 -11.01
CA PHE A 79 -13.26 -14.53 -11.63
C PHE A 79 -12.94 -13.60 -12.80
N GLU A 80 -13.88 -13.45 -13.73
CA GLU A 80 -13.73 -12.55 -14.86
C GLU A 80 -14.14 -11.13 -14.45
N GLN A 81 -13.20 -10.19 -14.50
CA GLN A 81 -13.45 -8.78 -14.23
C GLN A 81 -13.48 -7.98 -15.52
N ARG A 82 -14.58 -7.27 -15.74
CA ARG A 82 -14.82 -6.47 -16.93
C ARG A 82 -14.03 -5.16 -16.89
N TYR A 83 -13.40 -4.83 -18.00
CA TYR A 83 -12.88 -3.50 -18.27
C TYR A 83 -13.17 -3.10 -19.71
N MET A 84 -13.18 -1.80 -20.00
CA MET A 84 -13.41 -1.27 -21.34
C MET A 84 -12.34 -0.27 -21.72
N ILE A 85 -11.95 -0.27 -22.99
CA ILE A 85 -10.95 0.64 -23.55
C ILE A 85 -11.56 1.45 -24.67
N ASN A 86 -11.24 2.74 -24.70
CA ASN A 86 -11.43 3.59 -25.87
C ASN A 86 -10.08 4.21 -26.27
N SER A 87 -9.65 3.83 -27.48
CA SER A 87 -8.36 4.19 -28.06
C SER A 87 -8.45 5.29 -29.12
N LYS A 88 -9.65 5.84 -29.38
CA LYS A 88 -9.95 6.84 -30.42
C LYS A 88 -8.98 8.02 -30.44
N PHE A 89 -8.55 8.47 -29.26
CA PHE A 89 -7.66 9.63 -29.11
C PHE A 89 -6.25 9.25 -28.65
N TRP A 90 -5.93 7.97 -28.51
CA TRP A 90 -4.68 7.56 -27.91
C TRP A 90 -3.50 7.79 -28.86
N GLY A 91 -2.50 8.55 -28.41
CA GLY A 91 -1.29 8.81 -29.20
C GLY A 91 -0.33 7.62 -29.31
N GLY A 92 -0.60 6.53 -28.59
CA GLY A 92 0.18 5.30 -28.60
C GLY A 92 1.27 5.23 -27.52
N ALA A 93 1.87 4.04 -27.39
CA ALA A 93 2.93 3.77 -26.42
C ALA A 93 4.22 4.55 -26.68
N ASN A 94 4.61 4.72 -27.95
CA ASN A 94 5.87 5.37 -28.34
C ASN A 94 5.93 6.86 -27.95
N SER A 95 4.77 7.54 -27.87
CA SER A 95 4.68 8.92 -27.37
C SER A 95 4.58 8.99 -25.85
N SER A 96 4.57 7.84 -25.15
CA SER A 96 4.23 7.74 -23.72
C SER A 96 2.92 8.46 -23.41
N SER A 97 1.93 8.35 -24.31
CA SER A 97 0.63 9.01 -24.15
C SER A 97 -0.06 8.56 -22.86
N PRO A 98 -0.69 9.48 -22.10
CA PRO A 98 -1.29 9.17 -20.82
C PRO A 98 -2.44 8.18 -20.92
N ILE A 99 -2.69 7.45 -19.84
CA ILE A 99 -3.88 6.60 -19.66
C ILE A 99 -4.75 7.24 -18.59
N PHE A 100 -5.99 7.58 -18.94
CA PHE A 100 -7.01 8.04 -18.01
C PHE A 100 -7.87 6.84 -17.62
N VAL A 101 -7.88 6.53 -16.32
CA VAL A 101 -8.56 5.35 -15.79
C VAL A 101 -9.74 5.78 -14.95
N TYR A 102 -10.94 5.39 -15.33
CA TYR A 102 -12.12 5.53 -14.48
C TYR A 102 -12.29 4.29 -13.60
N PHE A 103 -12.47 4.52 -12.30
CA PHE A 103 -12.84 3.46 -11.37
C PHE A 103 -14.35 3.43 -11.18
N GLY A 104 -14.94 2.27 -11.49
CA GLY A 104 -16.36 2.00 -11.30
C GLY A 104 -16.83 2.36 -9.90
N ALA A 105 -18.04 2.91 -9.83
CA ALA A 105 -18.70 3.28 -8.59
C ALA A 105 -19.53 2.09 -8.06
N GLU A 106 -20.59 2.37 -7.29
CA GLU A 106 -21.51 1.37 -6.74
C GLU A 106 -22.49 0.80 -7.78
N GLU A 107 -22.08 0.67 -9.05
CA GLU A 107 -22.95 0.29 -10.18
C GLU A 107 -22.18 -0.38 -11.35
N SER A 108 -22.93 -0.81 -12.38
CA SER A 108 -22.40 -1.42 -13.61
C SER A 108 -21.75 -0.36 -14.51
N LEU A 109 -20.67 -0.72 -15.24
CA LEU A 109 -20.11 0.18 -16.26
C LEU A 109 -21.13 0.60 -17.33
N ASP A 110 -22.14 -0.23 -17.59
CA ASP A 110 -23.20 0.10 -18.56
C ASP A 110 -24.05 1.31 -18.10
N ASP A 111 -24.17 1.52 -16.78
CA ASP A 111 -24.89 2.64 -16.17
C ASP A 111 -23.98 3.87 -15.95
N ASP A 112 -22.70 3.61 -15.64
CA ASP A 112 -21.65 4.60 -15.38
C ASP A 112 -21.24 5.37 -16.65
N ILE A 113 -20.96 4.68 -17.76
CA ILE A 113 -20.41 5.29 -18.99
C ILE A 113 -21.28 6.43 -19.55
N PRO A 114 -22.62 6.30 -19.67
CA PRO A 114 -23.46 7.36 -20.18
C PRO A 114 -23.41 8.67 -19.36
N ILE A 115 -23.05 8.59 -18.08
CA ILE A 115 -22.99 9.75 -17.19
C ILE A 115 -21.58 10.29 -17.01
N ILE A 116 -20.52 9.59 -17.43
CA ILE A 116 -19.14 10.04 -17.25
C ILE A 116 -18.73 11.00 -18.37
N GLY A 117 -18.47 12.25 -18.00
CA GLY A 117 -18.08 13.31 -18.93
C GLY A 117 -16.58 13.61 -18.95
N PHE A 118 -15.82 13.38 -17.87
CA PHE A 118 -14.44 13.89 -17.80
C PHE A 118 -13.51 13.26 -18.84
N LEU A 119 -13.50 11.92 -18.93
CA LEU A 119 -12.62 11.15 -19.81
C LEU A 119 -12.85 11.50 -21.30
N PRO A 120 -14.06 11.32 -21.88
CA PRO A 120 -14.29 11.58 -23.30
C PRO A 120 -14.08 13.06 -23.68
N ASN A 121 -14.43 14.01 -22.80
CA ASN A 121 -14.25 15.43 -23.08
C ASN A 121 -12.77 15.89 -23.10
N ASN A 122 -11.86 15.11 -22.50
CA ASN A 122 -10.45 15.47 -22.40
C ASN A 122 -9.52 14.52 -23.17
N GLY A 123 -10.00 13.36 -23.64
CA GLY A 123 -9.19 12.35 -24.33
C GLY A 123 -8.36 12.93 -25.48
N ALA A 124 -8.99 13.67 -26.40
CA ALA A 124 -8.32 14.34 -27.52
C ALA A 124 -7.27 15.37 -27.08
N ARG A 125 -7.50 16.08 -25.98
CA ARG A 125 -6.59 17.13 -25.49
C ARG A 125 -5.28 16.54 -24.97
N PHE A 126 -5.35 15.37 -24.35
CA PHE A 126 -4.19 14.71 -23.74
C PHE A 126 -3.62 13.59 -24.61
N ASN A 127 -4.21 13.33 -25.78
CA ASN A 127 -3.95 12.14 -26.58
C ASN A 127 -4.02 10.85 -25.74
N ALA A 128 -5.02 10.78 -24.85
CA ALA A 128 -5.09 9.79 -23.79
C ALA A 128 -5.80 8.51 -24.23
N LEU A 129 -5.33 7.37 -23.73
CA LEU A 129 -6.11 6.13 -23.69
C LEU A 129 -7.15 6.25 -22.59
N LEU A 130 -8.41 5.93 -22.87
CA LEU A 130 -9.46 5.89 -21.85
C LEU A 130 -9.68 4.44 -21.42
N LEU A 131 -9.49 4.15 -20.14
CA LEU A 131 -9.69 2.84 -19.55
C LEU A 131 -10.78 2.93 -18.48
N TYR A 132 -11.75 2.04 -18.50
CA TYR A 132 -12.83 1.97 -17.52
C TYR A 132 -12.77 0.60 -16.86
N ILE A 133 -12.68 0.54 -15.54
CA ILE A 133 -12.58 -0.73 -14.81
C ILE A 133 -13.81 -0.89 -13.93
N GLU A 134 -14.52 -2.01 -14.10
CA GLU A 134 -15.69 -2.32 -13.31
C GLU A 134 -15.30 -2.84 -11.92
N HIS A 135 -16.00 -2.37 -10.89
CA HIS A 135 -15.75 -2.80 -9.53
C HIS A 135 -16.18 -4.26 -9.34
N ARG A 136 -15.39 -5.05 -8.62
CA ARG A 136 -15.79 -6.42 -8.21
C ARG A 136 -17.14 -6.39 -7.50
N TYR A 137 -17.99 -7.38 -7.70
CA TYR A 137 -19.36 -7.44 -7.14
C TYR A 137 -20.39 -6.44 -7.72
N TYR A 138 -20.04 -5.71 -8.78
CA TYR A 138 -20.99 -4.89 -9.54
C TYR A 138 -21.00 -5.27 -11.03
N GLY A 139 -22.10 -4.96 -11.70
CA GLY A 139 -22.29 -5.23 -13.13
C GLY A 139 -22.03 -6.69 -13.52
N LYS A 140 -21.06 -6.90 -14.42
CA LYS A 140 -20.67 -8.24 -14.92
C LYS A 140 -19.45 -8.80 -14.21
N SER A 141 -18.87 -8.06 -13.26
CA SER A 141 -17.63 -8.39 -12.56
C SER A 141 -17.90 -9.03 -11.21
N ILE A 142 -18.65 -10.13 -11.19
CA ILE A 142 -19.15 -10.75 -9.97
C ILE A 142 -18.45 -12.10 -9.72
N PRO A 143 -17.68 -12.24 -8.64
CA PRO A 143 -17.14 -13.53 -8.22
C PRO A 143 -18.25 -14.56 -7.98
N PHE A 144 -17.96 -15.85 -8.14
CA PHE A 144 -18.92 -16.95 -7.90
C PHE A 144 -20.16 -16.96 -8.81
N GLY A 145 -20.14 -16.20 -9.91
CA GLY A 145 -21.09 -16.29 -11.03
C GLY A 145 -22.38 -15.50 -10.88
N SER A 146 -22.85 -15.18 -9.67
CA SER A 146 -24.03 -14.31 -9.47
C SER A 146 -23.94 -13.49 -8.18
N ALA A 147 -24.63 -12.34 -8.15
CA ALA A 147 -24.68 -11.48 -6.96
C ALA A 147 -25.26 -12.22 -5.75
N GLU A 148 -26.25 -13.09 -5.98
CA GLU A 148 -26.89 -13.88 -4.92
C GLU A 148 -25.88 -14.83 -4.26
N GLU A 149 -25.10 -15.58 -5.03
CA GLU A 149 -24.10 -16.51 -4.49
C GLU A 149 -22.93 -15.75 -3.86
N ALA A 150 -22.47 -14.68 -4.51
CA ALA A 150 -21.39 -13.84 -4.02
C ALA A 150 -21.72 -13.16 -2.67
N LEU A 151 -23.01 -12.91 -2.40
CA LEU A 151 -23.49 -12.25 -1.19
C LEU A 151 -24.13 -13.19 -0.16
N LYS A 152 -24.04 -14.50 -0.37
CA LYS A 152 -24.77 -15.51 0.40
C LYS A 152 -24.35 -15.64 1.86
N ASN A 153 -23.05 -15.56 2.15
CA ASN A 153 -22.53 -15.77 3.51
C ASN A 153 -21.29 -14.92 3.81
N GLY A 154 -20.91 -14.84 5.08
CA GLY A 154 -19.79 -14.01 5.54
C GLY A 154 -18.42 -14.40 4.97
N SER A 155 -18.16 -15.69 4.72
CA SER A 155 -16.88 -16.15 4.14
C SER A 155 -16.70 -15.73 2.67
N ILE A 156 -17.79 -15.65 1.90
CA ILE A 156 -17.76 -15.24 0.49
C ILE A 156 -17.81 -13.71 0.37
N ARG A 157 -18.64 -13.04 1.18
CA ARG A 157 -18.74 -11.57 1.19
C ARG A 157 -17.46 -10.87 1.65
N GLY A 158 -16.59 -11.56 2.38
CA GLY A 158 -15.31 -11.02 2.84
C GLY A 158 -14.41 -10.48 1.72
N TYR A 159 -14.53 -10.99 0.48
CA TYR A 159 -13.77 -10.50 -0.68
C TYR A 159 -14.35 -9.23 -1.30
N PHE A 160 -15.51 -8.78 -0.84
CA PHE A 160 -16.12 -7.51 -1.22
C PHE A 160 -15.66 -6.41 -0.26
N ASN A 161 -14.49 -5.86 -0.56
CA ASN A 161 -13.92 -4.74 0.16
C ASN A 161 -13.03 -3.88 -0.76
N SER A 162 -12.81 -2.64 -0.34
CA SER A 162 -12.06 -1.62 -1.05
C SER A 162 -10.62 -2.01 -1.33
N ALA A 163 -9.94 -2.70 -0.40
CA ALA A 163 -8.54 -3.07 -0.54
C ALA A 163 -8.34 -4.09 -1.67
N GLN A 164 -9.25 -5.06 -1.79
CA GLN A 164 -9.25 -6.01 -2.90
C GLN A 164 -9.57 -5.33 -4.23
N ALA A 165 -10.55 -4.41 -4.25
CA ALA A 165 -10.94 -3.70 -5.47
C ALA A 165 -9.78 -2.83 -6.02
N ILE A 166 -9.04 -2.12 -5.17
CA ILE A 166 -7.89 -1.34 -5.66
C ILE A 166 -6.69 -2.23 -6.04
N ALA A 167 -6.55 -3.43 -5.49
CA ALA A 167 -5.56 -4.41 -5.95
C ALA A 167 -5.90 -4.95 -7.34
N ASP A 168 -7.19 -5.22 -7.60
CA ASP A 168 -7.68 -5.58 -8.94
C ASP A 168 -7.33 -4.54 -9.99
N TYR A 169 -7.60 -3.28 -9.66
CA TYR A 169 -7.34 -2.17 -10.55
C TYR A 169 -5.85 -2.05 -10.87
N ALA A 170 -4.97 -2.36 -9.91
CA ALA A 170 -3.53 -2.35 -10.12
C ALA A 170 -3.11 -3.45 -11.11
N GLU A 171 -3.63 -4.68 -10.96
CA GLU A 171 -3.35 -5.76 -11.90
C GLU A 171 -3.85 -5.45 -13.31
N ILE A 172 -5.08 -4.95 -13.45
CA ILE A 172 -5.65 -4.62 -14.76
C ILE A 172 -4.86 -3.49 -15.43
N ILE A 173 -4.49 -2.44 -14.70
CA ILE A 173 -3.69 -1.33 -15.26
C ILE A 173 -2.31 -1.85 -15.71
N ILE A 174 -1.63 -2.66 -14.90
CA ILE A 174 -0.33 -3.25 -15.24
C ILE A 174 -0.47 -4.17 -16.47
N HIS A 175 -1.51 -5.00 -16.51
CA HIS A 175 -1.82 -5.88 -17.64
C HIS A 175 -2.03 -5.09 -18.93
N VAL A 176 -2.87 -4.04 -18.89
CA VAL A 176 -3.13 -3.18 -20.05
C VAL A 176 -1.85 -2.48 -20.51
N LYS A 177 -1.04 -1.95 -19.58
CA LYS A 177 0.25 -1.32 -19.91
C LYS A 177 1.18 -2.31 -20.61
N LYS A 178 1.30 -3.54 -20.11
CA LYS A 178 2.15 -4.57 -20.71
C LYS A 178 1.66 -5.01 -22.09
N ASN A 179 0.36 -5.27 -22.23
CA ASN A 179 -0.23 -5.72 -23.49
C ASN A 179 -0.11 -4.66 -24.60
N LEU A 180 -0.16 -3.38 -24.23
CA LEU A 180 -0.06 -2.26 -25.16
C LEU A 180 1.36 -1.70 -25.31
N HIS A 181 2.37 -2.33 -24.68
CA HIS A 181 3.76 -1.82 -24.62
C HIS A 181 3.87 -0.39 -24.08
N ALA A 182 2.95 -0.01 -23.20
CA ALA A 182 2.77 1.33 -22.66
C ALA A 182 3.33 1.46 -21.23
N GLU A 183 4.38 0.72 -20.87
CA GLU A 183 4.96 0.69 -19.52
C GLU A 183 5.38 2.09 -19.03
N ASN A 184 5.81 2.96 -19.95
CA ASN A 184 6.21 4.34 -19.67
C ASN A 184 5.04 5.34 -19.68
N SER A 185 3.85 4.94 -20.09
CA SER A 185 2.68 5.83 -20.11
C SER A 185 2.26 6.21 -18.69
N PRO A 186 2.09 7.52 -18.41
CA PRO A 186 1.61 7.98 -17.12
C PRO A 186 0.12 7.68 -16.96
N VAL A 187 -0.28 7.27 -15.75
CA VAL A 187 -1.67 6.91 -15.45
C VAL A 187 -2.28 7.96 -14.53
N ILE A 188 -3.46 8.48 -14.87
CA ILE A 188 -4.28 9.32 -13.98
C ILE A 188 -5.57 8.56 -13.69
N VAL A 189 -5.85 8.33 -12.42
CA VAL A 189 -7.07 7.63 -11.97
C VAL A 189 -8.15 8.65 -11.61
N ILE A 190 -9.40 8.39 -12.00
CA ILE A 190 -10.52 9.33 -11.87
C ILE A 190 -11.72 8.60 -11.29
N GLY A 191 -12.44 9.25 -10.37
CA GLY A 191 -13.72 8.73 -9.87
C GLY A 191 -14.56 9.79 -9.17
N GLY A 192 -15.86 9.49 -9.02
CA GLY A 192 -16.83 10.27 -8.26
C GLY A 192 -17.37 9.50 -7.06
N SER A 193 -17.78 10.17 -5.97
CA SER A 193 -18.35 9.49 -4.78
C SER A 193 -17.40 8.42 -4.24
N TYR A 194 -17.85 7.17 -4.04
CA TYR A 194 -17.01 6.02 -3.69
C TYR A 194 -15.94 5.72 -4.73
N GLY A 195 -16.22 5.82 -6.03
CA GLY A 195 -15.20 5.74 -7.08
C GLY A 195 -14.11 6.80 -6.91
N GLY A 196 -14.47 7.98 -6.39
CA GLY A 196 -13.53 9.05 -6.03
C GLY A 196 -12.70 8.71 -4.79
N MET A 197 -13.31 8.05 -3.79
CA MET A 197 -12.59 7.49 -2.63
C MET A 197 -11.56 6.47 -3.10
N LEU A 198 -11.97 5.50 -3.94
CA LEU A 198 -11.09 4.51 -4.53
C LEU A 198 -9.95 5.15 -5.34
N ALA A 199 -10.23 6.17 -6.16
CA ALA A 199 -9.19 6.87 -6.92
C ALA A 199 -8.13 7.51 -6.00
N SER A 200 -8.58 8.18 -4.93
CA SER A 200 -7.68 8.78 -3.95
C SER A 200 -6.86 7.73 -3.17
N TRP A 201 -7.52 6.67 -2.70
CA TRP A 201 -6.91 5.58 -1.96
C TRP A 201 -5.95 4.76 -2.80
N PHE A 202 -6.29 4.51 -4.05
CA PHE A 202 -5.41 3.87 -5.02
C PHE A 202 -4.15 4.69 -5.23
N ARG A 203 -4.25 6.01 -5.39
CA ARG A 203 -3.07 6.86 -5.53
C ARG A 203 -2.18 6.85 -4.28
N LEU A 204 -2.76 6.71 -3.09
CA LEU A 204 -2.01 6.57 -1.83
C LEU A 204 -1.34 5.20 -1.70
N LYS A 205 -2.00 4.11 -2.12
CA LYS A 205 -1.52 2.73 -1.93
C LYS A 205 -0.69 2.21 -3.10
N TYR A 206 -0.93 2.66 -4.32
CA TYR A 206 -0.25 2.28 -5.55
C TYR A 206 0.32 3.51 -6.28
N PRO A 207 1.16 4.31 -5.59
CA PRO A 207 1.78 5.50 -6.18
C PRO A 207 2.69 5.17 -7.37
N HIS A 208 3.13 3.91 -7.48
CA HIS A 208 3.92 3.40 -8.60
C HIS A 208 3.09 3.06 -9.84
N VAL A 209 1.78 2.86 -9.68
CA VAL A 209 0.87 2.57 -10.78
C VAL A 209 0.21 3.85 -11.29
N ALA A 210 -0.27 4.72 -10.39
CA ALA A 210 -0.92 5.98 -10.74
C ALA A 210 -0.06 7.21 -10.41
N LEU A 211 0.15 8.08 -11.41
CA LEU A 211 0.86 9.35 -11.26
C LEU A 211 0.05 10.37 -10.45
N GLY A 212 -1.27 10.38 -10.61
CA GLY A 212 -2.20 11.29 -9.94
C GLY A 212 -3.62 10.76 -9.91
N ALA A 213 -4.46 11.40 -9.10
CA ALA A 213 -5.88 11.07 -8.98
C ALA A 213 -6.76 12.31 -9.07
N LEU A 214 -7.93 12.18 -9.72
CA LEU A 214 -9.03 13.14 -9.65
C LEU A 214 -10.16 12.51 -8.85
N ALA A 215 -10.31 12.95 -7.60
CA ALA A 215 -11.30 12.44 -6.65
C ALA A 215 -12.42 13.47 -6.48
N SER A 216 -13.50 13.32 -7.24
CA SER A 216 -14.64 14.24 -7.18
C SER A 216 -15.66 13.79 -6.14
N SER A 217 -16.15 14.70 -5.31
CA SER A 217 -17.20 14.41 -4.32
C SER A 217 -16.87 13.20 -3.43
N ALA A 218 -15.59 13.01 -3.09
CA ALA A 218 -15.09 11.83 -2.38
C ALA A 218 -15.08 12.06 -0.86
N PRO A 219 -15.98 11.41 -0.06
CA PRO A 219 -16.09 11.66 1.38
C PRO A 219 -15.03 10.92 2.21
N ILE A 220 -13.75 11.13 1.93
CA ILE A 220 -12.64 10.40 2.57
C ILE A 220 -12.46 10.68 4.08
N LEU A 221 -13.09 11.72 4.63
CA LEU A 221 -13.05 12.05 6.07
C LEU A 221 -14.34 11.73 6.80
N TYR A 222 -15.38 11.28 6.10
CA TYR A 222 -16.72 11.16 6.67
C TYR A 222 -16.88 9.79 7.37
N PHE A 223 -15.99 9.49 8.30
CA PHE A 223 -15.96 8.28 9.12
C PHE A 223 -16.14 8.59 10.60
N HIS A 224 -16.46 7.56 11.38
CA HIS A 224 -16.61 7.69 12.83
C HIS A 224 -15.38 8.37 13.48
N ASP A 225 -15.64 9.29 14.41
CA ASP A 225 -14.64 10.09 15.14
C ASP A 225 -13.78 11.07 14.31
N ILE A 226 -14.11 11.29 13.03
CA ILE A 226 -13.39 12.26 12.18
C ILE A 226 -14.24 13.49 11.83
N SER A 227 -15.46 13.28 11.35
CA SER A 227 -16.37 14.38 10.95
C SER A 227 -17.63 14.43 11.81
N PRO A 228 -18.25 15.62 12.00
CA PRO A 228 -19.55 15.72 12.67
C PRO A 228 -20.59 14.82 11.99
N GLN A 229 -21.27 13.99 12.79
CA GLN A 229 -22.20 12.97 12.29
C GLN A 229 -23.45 13.57 11.62
N ASP A 230 -23.80 14.81 11.95
CA ASP A 230 -24.89 15.58 11.37
C ASP A 230 -24.47 16.46 10.18
N GLY A 231 -23.19 16.44 9.82
CA GLY A 231 -22.62 17.31 8.82
C GLY A 231 -23.33 17.24 7.47
N TYR A 232 -23.63 16.02 7.00
CA TYR A 232 -24.32 15.83 5.72
C TYR A 232 -25.69 16.52 5.71
N TYR A 233 -26.52 16.23 6.72
CA TYR A 233 -27.86 16.80 6.84
C TYR A 233 -27.83 18.30 7.13
N SER A 234 -26.77 18.81 7.76
CA SER A 234 -26.54 20.24 7.95
C SER A 234 -26.34 20.97 6.62
N ILE A 235 -25.54 20.42 5.70
CA ILE A 235 -25.35 20.99 4.36
C ILE A 235 -26.65 20.92 3.54
N VAL A 236 -27.34 19.78 3.54
CA VAL A 236 -28.67 19.66 2.89
C VAL A 236 -29.61 20.73 3.44
N SER A 237 -29.66 20.89 4.76
CA SER A 237 -30.52 21.89 5.41
C SER A 237 -30.15 23.32 5.02
N LYS A 238 -28.86 23.62 4.95
CA LYS A 238 -28.34 24.94 4.55
C LYS A 238 -28.72 25.28 3.10
N ASP A 239 -28.64 24.32 2.19
CA ASP A 239 -28.92 24.51 0.77
C ASP A 239 -30.36 24.96 0.53
N PHE A 240 -31.32 24.30 1.16
CA PHE A 240 -32.73 24.67 1.10
C PHE A 240 -33.03 25.95 1.92
N ARG A 241 -32.40 26.16 3.08
CA ARG A 241 -32.55 27.43 3.84
C ARG A 241 -32.08 28.65 3.05
N SER A 242 -31.09 28.48 2.17
CA SER A 242 -30.55 29.57 1.37
C SER A 242 -31.52 30.13 0.31
N LEU A 243 -32.70 29.50 0.14
CA LEU A 243 -33.67 29.88 -0.89
C LEU A 243 -34.90 30.67 -0.38
N LYS A 244 -35.20 30.77 0.95
CA LYS A 244 -36.37 31.46 1.60
C LYS A 244 -37.77 31.04 1.08
N ASP A 245 -38.92 31.12 1.74
CA ASP A 245 -39.43 31.37 3.11
C ASP A 245 -40.57 30.33 3.30
N SER A 246 -40.29 29.06 3.60
CA SER A 246 -41.36 28.10 3.95
C SER A 246 -41.03 27.33 5.22
N ASP A 247 -41.62 27.79 6.32
CA ASP A 247 -41.58 27.14 7.63
C ASP A 247 -42.37 25.80 7.67
N GLU A 248 -43.01 25.40 6.56
CA GLU A 248 -43.89 24.22 6.45
C GLU A 248 -43.17 22.92 6.04
N LEU A 249 -41.84 22.91 5.93
CA LEU A 249 -41.10 21.79 5.32
C LEU A 249 -40.65 20.66 6.27
N LYS A 250 -41.21 20.58 7.48
CA LYS A 250 -40.52 19.89 8.59
C LYS A 250 -40.63 18.36 8.63
N ASP A 251 -41.53 17.70 7.91
CA ASP A 251 -41.84 16.32 8.28
C ASP A 251 -41.87 15.19 7.23
N TYR A 252 -41.60 15.34 5.91
CA TYR A 252 -41.87 14.16 5.04
C TYR A 252 -41.01 13.77 3.84
N LEU A 253 -39.85 14.36 3.51
CA LEU A 253 -39.08 13.87 2.33
C LEU A 253 -37.55 13.85 2.49
N ASN A 254 -37.01 12.96 3.33
CA ASN A 254 -35.56 12.85 3.54
C ASN A 254 -34.80 12.45 2.26
N ALA A 255 -35.25 11.43 1.53
CA ALA A 255 -34.49 10.88 0.41
C ALA A 255 -34.45 11.79 -0.83
N LEU A 256 -35.59 12.41 -1.18
CA LEU A 256 -35.72 13.27 -2.34
C LEU A 256 -34.91 14.56 -2.20
N PHE A 257 -35.00 15.20 -1.02
CA PHE A 257 -34.26 16.43 -0.74
C PHE A 257 -32.76 16.17 -0.66
N CYS A 258 -32.33 15.00 -0.18
CA CYS A 258 -30.93 14.59 -0.21
C CYS A 258 -30.40 14.44 -1.65
N ASP A 259 -31.13 13.73 -2.52
CA ASP A 259 -30.76 13.54 -3.93
C ASP A 259 -30.72 14.88 -4.69
N ALA A 260 -31.74 15.71 -4.53
CA ALA A 260 -31.80 17.04 -5.14
C ALA A 260 -30.66 17.96 -4.65
N ALA A 261 -30.30 17.93 -3.36
CA ALA A 261 -29.17 18.69 -2.83
C ALA A 261 -27.83 18.21 -3.39
N GLN A 262 -27.61 16.89 -3.46
CA GLN A 262 -26.38 16.29 -3.99
C GLN A 262 -26.12 16.71 -5.45
N TYR A 263 -27.17 16.85 -6.28
CA TYR A 263 -27.06 17.25 -7.68
C TYR A 263 -27.40 18.72 -7.95
N ASN A 264 -27.34 19.60 -6.95
CA ASN A 264 -27.75 21.00 -7.04
C ASN A 264 -26.75 21.91 -7.80
N LYS A 265 -26.69 21.76 -9.14
CA LYS A 265 -25.72 22.45 -10.02
C LYS A 265 -26.35 23.64 -10.78
N PRO A 266 -25.55 24.65 -11.23
CA PRO A 266 -26.07 25.88 -11.83
C PRO A 266 -26.93 25.74 -13.09
N SER A 267 -26.80 24.64 -13.82
CA SER A 267 -27.56 24.38 -15.05
C SER A 267 -28.94 23.78 -14.80
N THR A 268 -29.17 23.13 -13.66
CA THR A 268 -30.40 22.36 -13.36
C THR A 268 -31.11 22.83 -12.11
N TYR A 269 -30.39 23.38 -11.11
CA TYR A 269 -30.90 23.83 -9.80
C TYR A 269 -32.13 23.04 -9.29
N PRO A 270 -32.03 21.71 -9.14
CA PRO A 270 -33.14 20.85 -8.72
C PRO A 270 -33.80 21.28 -7.41
N VAL A 271 -33.01 21.78 -6.44
CA VAL A 271 -33.55 22.35 -5.19
C VAL A 271 -34.46 23.55 -5.48
N ASN A 272 -34.06 24.45 -6.40
CA ASN A 272 -34.87 25.61 -6.80
C ASN A 272 -36.13 25.20 -7.57
N MET A 273 -36.04 24.17 -8.42
CA MET A 273 -37.22 23.61 -9.11
C MET A 273 -38.26 23.09 -8.12
N ILE A 274 -37.81 22.34 -7.11
CA ILE A 274 -38.66 21.81 -6.04
C ILE A 274 -39.25 22.95 -5.20
N CYS A 275 -38.43 23.89 -4.74
CA CYS A 275 -38.91 25.03 -3.95
C CYS A 275 -39.95 25.86 -4.73
N ARG A 276 -39.71 26.16 -6.02
CA ARG A 276 -40.68 26.87 -6.87
C ARG A 276 -41.98 26.11 -7.08
N ALA A 277 -41.96 24.79 -7.11
CA ALA A 277 -43.16 23.97 -7.21
C ALA A 277 -43.93 23.87 -5.88
N ILE A 278 -43.23 23.98 -4.75
CA ILE A 278 -43.83 24.06 -3.40
C ILE A 278 -44.44 25.44 -3.17
N ASP A 279 -43.76 26.50 -3.61
CA ASP A 279 -44.20 27.91 -3.47
C ASP A 279 -45.23 28.30 -4.53
N GLY A 280 -45.14 27.70 -5.72
CA GLY A 280 -46.09 27.85 -6.81
C GLY A 280 -47.34 27.04 -6.51
N ASN A 281 -48.50 27.69 -6.50
CA ASN A 281 -49.79 27.08 -6.26
C ASN A 281 -50.15 26.10 -7.41
N THR A 282 -49.56 24.91 -7.42
CA THR A 282 -49.92 23.86 -8.36
C THR A 282 -51.33 23.36 -8.02
N ASN A 283 -52.10 22.94 -9.01
CA ASN A 283 -53.53 22.55 -8.93
C ASN A 283 -53.87 21.39 -7.96
N SER A 284 -52.97 21.01 -7.04
CA SER A 284 -53.08 19.91 -6.08
C SER A 284 -53.69 20.31 -4.73
N GLY A 285 -53.76 21.60 -4.38
CA GLY A 285 -54.30 22.07 -3.10
C GLY A 285 -53.29 22.90 -2.29
N ASN A 286 -53.77 23.72 -1.35
CA ASN A 286 -52.94 24.67 -0.60
C ASN A 286 -52.46 24.13 0.76
N ASP A 287 -52.78 22.88 1.09
CA ASP A 287 -52.28 22.22 2.28
C ASP A 287 -50.84 21.70 2.06
N THR A 288 -50.11 21.49 3.17
CA THR A 288 -48.70 21.12 3.16
C THR A 288 -48.42 19.85 2.36
N LEU A 289 -49.29 18.84 2.42
CA LEU A 289 -49.10 17.57 1.70
C LEU A 289 -49.26 17.75 0.18
N SER A 290 -50.21 18.58 -0.23
CA SER A 290 -50.46 18.89 -1.65
C SER A 290 -49.33 19.69 -2.31
N LYS A 291 -48.71 20.61 -1.56
CA LYS A 291 -47.51 21.34 -2.01
C LYS A 291 -46.29 20.42 -2.11
N ILE A 292 -46.11 19.54 -1.13
CA ILE A 292 -45.06 18.50 -1.14
C ILE A 292 -45.23 17.58 -2.35
N PHE A 293 -46.46 17.14 -2.62
CA PHE A 293 -46.78 16.31 -3.78
C PHE A 293 -46.50 17.05 -5.10
N GLY A 294 -46.81 18.34 -5.20
CA GLY A 294 -46.48 19.20 -6.35
C GLY A 294 -44.97 19.32 -6.60
N GLY A 295 -44.18 19.49 -5.53
CA GLY A 295 -42.72 19.44 -5.59
C GLY A 295 -42.18 18.08 -6.06
N LEU A 296 -42.79 16.99 -5.58
CA LEU A 296 -42.40 15.62 -5.91
C LEU A 296 -42.66 15.28 -7.39
N VAL A 297 -43.84 15.63 -7.91
CA VAL A 297 -44.20 15.47 -9.33
C VAL A 297 -43.30 16.32 -10.23
N THR A 298 -42.94 17.52 -9.80
CA THR A 298 -42.06 18.40 -10.59
C THR A 298 -40.65 17.84 -10.72
N TYR A 299 -40.13 17.18 -9.67
CA TYR A 299 -38.80 16.59 -9.71
C TYR A 299 -38.77 15.22 -10.40
N LEU A 300 -39.78 14.38 -10.19
CA LEU A 300 -39.80 12.97 -10.61
C LEU A 300 -40.60 12.68 -11.90
N GLY A 301 -41.32 13.66 -12.46
CA GLY A 301 -42.25 13.45 -13.58
C GLY A 301 -43.66 13.05 -13.11
N ASN A 302 -44.55 12.64 -14.03
CA ASN A 302 -45.97 12.31 -13.74
C ASN A 302 -46.25 10.81 -13.93
N SER A 303 -45.94 9.99 -12.93
CA SER A 303 -46.08 8.53 -12.89
C SER A 303 -46.94 8.09 -11.71
N SER A 304 -48.02 7.36 -11.97
CA SER A 304 -49.16 7.14 -11.07
C SER A 304 -48.94 6.21 -9.87
N CYS A 305 -47.70 5.96 -9.42
CA CYS A 305 -47.43 5.05 -8.31
C CYS A 305 -46.19 5.46 -7.50
N TYR A 306 -46.33 6.44 -6.60
CA TYR A 306 -45.20 6.94 -5.79
C TYR A 306 -45.08 6.34 -4.39
N ILE A 307 -46.15 5.75 -3.83
CA ILE A 307 -46.15 5.33 -2.41
C ILE A 307 -45.46 3.98 -2.21
N ASN A 308 -45.35 3.15 -3.25
CA ASN A 308 -44.61 1.88 -3.21
C ASN A 308 -43.25 1.93 -3.94
N ALA A 309 -42.86 3.09 -4.48
CA ALA A 309 -41.58 3.28 -5.19
C ALA A 309 -40.47 3.88 -4.31
N PHE A 310 -40.79 4.23 -3.06
CA PHE A 310 -39.88 4.82 -2.08
C PHE A 310 -39.56 3.99 -0.82
N PRO A 311 -39.87 2.68 -0.67
CA PRO A 311 -38.88 1.88 0.03
C PRO A 311 -37.67 1.86 -0.91
N ASN A 312 -36.49 2.26 -0.42
CA ASN A 312 -35.20 1.85 -1.00
C ASN A 312 -34.34 2.87 -1.77
N VAL A 313 -34.52 4.18 -1.61
CA VAL A 313 -33.44 5.12 -2.03
C VAL A 313 -32.17 4.93 -1.17
N PHE A 314 -32.30 4.23 -0.04
CA PHE A 314 -31.19 3.76 0.80
C PHE A 314 -31.26 2.26 1.16
N GLU A 315 -32.12 1.42 0.56
CA GLU A 315 -31.72 0.01 0.43
C GLU A 315 -30.80 -0.01 -0.77
N SER A 316 -29.57 0.39 -0.47
CA SER A 316 -28.40 0.05 -1.22
C SER A 316 -28.51 -1.35 -1.79
N SER A 317 -28.03 -1.51 -3.03
CA SER A 317 -27.60 -2.81 -3.54
C SER A 317 -27.03 -3.63 -2.38
N PRO A 318 -27.46 -4.90 -2.16
CA PRO A 318 -27.02 -5.71 -1.02
C PRO A 318 -25.50 -5.68 -0.77
N GLY A 319 -24.73 -5.39 -1.82
CA GLY A 319 -23.31 -5.03 -1.76
C GLY A 319 -22.94 -3.80 -0.93
N TRP A 320 -23.51 -2.63 -1.21
CA TRP A 320 -23.20 -1.40 -0.47
C TRP A 320 -23.65 -1.49 1.00
N SER A 321 -24.77 -2.15 1.26
CA SER A 321 -25.22 -2.44 2.63
C SER A 321 -24.18 -3.28 3.39
N TRP A 322 -23.54 -4.25 2.72
CA TRP A 322 -22.44 -5.02 3.29
C TRP A 322 -21.18 -4.17 3.51
N GLN A 323 -20.76 -3.36 2.53
CA GLN A 323 -19.54 -2.55 2.64
C GLN A 323 -19.65 -1.52 3.78
N THR A 324 -20.78 -0.83 3.90
CA THR A 324 -21.03 0.12 5.00
C THR A 324 -21.06 -0.57 6.37
N CYS A 325 -21.57 -1.80 6.43
CA CYS A 325 -21.54 -2.60 7.65
C CYS A 325 -20.20 -3.27 7.97
N SER A 326 -19.27 -3.40 7.02
CA SER A 326 -18.02 -4.15 7.23
C SER A 326 -16.79 -3.24 7.36
N GLU A 327 -16.63 -2.27 6.45
CA GLU A 327 -15.47 -1.37 6.39
C GLU A 327 -15.84 0.12 6.28
N LEU A 328 -16.87 0.50 5.51
CA LEU A 328 -17.27 1.89 5.27
C LEU A 328 -18.25 2.37 6.36
N VAL A 329 -17.85 2.28 7.62
CA VAL A 329 -18.73 2.64 8.74
C VAL A 329 -18.86 4.17 8.82
N VAL A 330 -19.96 4.66 8.25
CA VAL A 330 -20.31 6.09 8.16
C VAL A 330 -21.57 6.35 9.00
N PRO A 331 -21.44 6.54 10.33
CA PRO A 331 -22.60 6.75 11.18
C PRO A 331 -23.15 8.17 10.97
N MET A 332 -24.22 8.28 10.18
CA MET A 332 -24.93 9.53 9.94
C MET A 332 -25.97 9.77 11.03
N GLY A 333 -26.03 10.98 11.55
CA GLY A 333 -27.06 11.45 12.47
C GLY A 333 -27.77 12.66 11.93
N ILE A 334 -28.94 12.97 12.47
CA ILE A 334 -29.69 14.19 12.19
C ILE A 334 -29.59 15.09 13.42
N GLY A 335 -28.90 16.21 13.28
CA GLY A 335 -28.71 17.20 14.34
C GLY A 335 -29.97 18.06 14.58
N ASN A 336 -30.04 18.68 15.76
CA ASN A 336 -31.16 19.54 16.16
C ASN A 336 -31.35 20.77 15.27
N ASP A 337 -30.26 21.23 14.64
CA ASP A 337 -30.26 22.43 13.79
C ASP A 337 -30.52 22.11 12.31
N THR A 338 -30.95 20.90 11.98
CA THR A 338 -31.32 20.50 10.61
C THR A 338 -32.81 20.73 10.34
N MET A 339 -33.26 20.63 9.09
CA MET A 339 -34.69 20.69 8.75
C MET A 339 -35.44 19.38 9.03
N PHE A 340 -34.72 18.32 9.42
CA PHE A 340 -35.26 16.98 9.58
C PHE A 340 -35.47 16.66 11.06
N PRO A 341 -36.37 15.74 11.41
CA PRO A 341 -36.56 15.30 12.80
C PRO A 341 -35.25 14.82 13.43
N PRO A 342 -34.84 15.35 14.60
CA PRO A 342 -33.56 14.97 15.20
C PRO A 342 -33.49 13.47 15.46
N HIS A 343 -32.40 12.87 15.00
CA HIS A 343 -32.14 11.45 15.16
C HIS A 343 -30.62 11.26 15.31
N PRO A 344 -30.08 11.32 16.54
CA PRO A 344 -28.65 11.17 16.75
C PRO A 344 -28.16 9.82 16.24
N SER A 345 -26.98 9.79 15.65
CA SER A 345 -26.39 8.52 15.26
C SER A 345 -26.03 7.74 16.53
N ASN A 346 -26.27 6.42 16.51
CA ASN A 346 -25.90 5.53 17.60
C ASN A 346 -25.02 4.41 17.03
N LEU A 347 -23.70 4.56 17.17
CA LEU A 347 -22.74 3.60 16.65
C LEU A 347 -22.99 2.20 17.22
N SER A 348 -23.19 2.05 18.54
CA SER A 348 -23.40 0.75 19.16
C SER A 348 -24.62 0.03 18.57
N ARG A 349 -25.72 0.76 18.34
CA ARG A 349 -26.92 0.23 17.68
C ARG A 349 -26.65 -0.13 16.22
N TYR A 350 -25.92 0.70 15.49
CA TYR A 350 -25.53 0.44 14.10
C TYR A 350 -24.68 -0.83 13.99
N LEU A 351 -23.63 -0.95 14.81
CA LEU A 351 -22.74 -2.10 14.86
C LEU A 351 -23.49 -3.39 15.23
N GLN A 352 -24.42 -3.31 16.18
CA GLN A 352 -25.25 -4.45 16.57
C GLN A 352 -26.20 -4.86 15.43
N SER A 353 -26.78 -3.89 14.72
CA SER A 353 -27.62 -4.16 13.54
C SER A 353 -26.82 -4.90 12.46
N CYS A 354 -25.62 -4.42 12.13
CA CYS A 354 -24.74 -5.08 11.16
C CYS A 354 -24.37 -6.50 11.59
N LYS A 355 -24.08 -6.71 12.88
CA LYS A 355 -23.78 -8.04 13.44
C LYS A 355 -24.97 -9.00 13.30
N VAL A 356 -26.20 -8.53 13.56
CA VAL A 356 -27.42 -9.34 13.43
C VAL A 356 -27.70 -9.66 11.96
N THR A 357 -27.59 -8.68 11.07
CA THR A 357 -27.90 -8.85 9.64
C THR A 357 -26.88 -9.73 8.92
N TYR A 358 -25.59 -9.54 9.21
CA TYR A 358 -24.52 -10.15 8.41
C TYR A 358 -23.69 -11.21 9.13
N GLY A 359 -23.86 -11.37 10.44
CA GLY A 359 -23.12 -12.34 11.24
C GLY A 359 -21.64 -12.01 11.44
N VAL A 360 -21.21 -10.79 11.11
CA VAL A 360 -19.81 -10.34 11.19
C VAL A 360 -19.72 -9.09 12.06
N LEU A 361 -18.65 -9.01 12.86
CA LEU A 361 -18.32 -7.81 13.64
C LEU A 361 -17.75 -6.74 12.69
N PRO A 362 -18.40 -5.57 12.57
CA PRO A 362 -17.87 -4.46 11.76
C PRO A 362 -16.50 -3.99 12.27
N ARG A 363 -15.68 -3.45 11.38
CA ARG A 363 -14.39 -2.84 11.72
C ARG A 363 -14.45 -1.31 11.52
N PRO A 364 -15.02 -0.55 12.47
CA PRO A 364 -15.31 0.88 12.27
C PRO A 364 -14.08 1.76 12.03
N HIS A 365 -12.89 1.28 12.39
CA HIS A 365 -11.63 2.00 12.19
C HIS A 365 -10.75 1.42 11.07
N TRP A 366 -11.20 0.38 10.36
CA TRP A 366 -10.36 -0.27 9.34
C TRP A 366 -9.94 0.71 8.23
N VAL A 367 -10.90 1.45 7.66
CA VAL A 367 -10.65 2.41 6.59
C VAL A 367 -9.74 3.55 7.06
N THR A 368 -9.91 4.01 8.29
CA THR A 368 -9.11 5.11 8.85
C THR A 368 -7.70 4.63 9.23
N THR A 369 -7.53 3.42 9.73
CA THR A 369 -6.21 2.79 9.91
C THR A 369 -5.51 2.57 8.56
N TYR A 370 -6.22 1.98 7.59
CA TYR A 370 -5.63 1.55 6.34
C TYR A 370 -5.34 2.74 5.40
N TYR A 371 -6.28 3.65 5.16
CA TYR A 371 -6.13 4.73 4.17
C TYR A 371 -5.74 6.10 4.76
N GLY A 372 -5.71 6.22 6.09
CA GLY A 372 -5.41 7.47 6.78
C GLY A 372 -6.65 8.07 7.44
N GLY A 373 -6.61 8.12 8.78
CA GLY A 373 -7.69 8.58 9.63
C GLY A 373 -7.59 10.08 9.94
N PRO A 374 -7.62 10.52 11.21
CA PRO A 374 -7.53 11.94 11.58
C PRO A 374 -6.34 12.69 10.96
N ASN A 375 -5.24 11.98 10.68
CA ASN A 375 -4.00 12.55 10.13
C ASN A 375 -3.94 12.63 8.60
N ILE A 376 -4.98 12.20 7.88
CA ILE A 376 -5.02 12.21 6.41
C ILE A 376 -4.77 13.59 5.79
N LYS A 377 -5.06 14.70 6.48
CA LYS A 377 -4.68 16.06 6.03
C LYS A 377 -3.17 16.21 5.88
N LEU A 378 -2.41 15.79 6.91
CA LEU A 378 -0.94 15.82 6.89
C LEU A 378 -0.42 14.87 5.81
N ILE A 379 -1.08 13.71 5.61
CA ILE A 379 -0.72 12.81 4.51
C ILE A 379 -0.92 13.51 3.17
N LEU A 380 -2.09 14.13 2.93
CA LEU A 380 -2.39 14.74 1.64
C LEU A 380 -1.45 15.90 1.32
N GLN A 381 -1.01 16.65 2.34
CA GLN A 381 -0.04 17.73 2.19
C GLN A 381 1.38 17.21 1.86
N ARG A 382 1.82 16.12 2.49
CA ARG A 382 3.19 15.59 2.34
C ARG A 382 3.34 14.51 1.25
N PHE A 383 2.33 13.68 1.06
CA PHE A 383 2.33 12.50 0.18
C PHE A 383 1.22 12.57 -0.88
N GLY A 384 0.08 13.22 -0.62
CA GLY A 384 -1.04 13.37 -1.57
C GLY A 384 -0.76 14.24 -2.80
N SER A 385 0.51 14.48 -3.12
CA SER A 385 0.93 15.12 -4.37
C SER A 385 0.19 14.50 -5.57
N ASN A 386 -0.38 15.38 -6.39
CA ASN A 386 -1.19 15.04 -7.57
C ASN A 386 -2.54 14.36 -7.30
N ILE A 387 -3.11 14.47 -6.08
CA ILE A 387 -4.54 14.20 -5.86
C ILE A 387 -5.31 15.52 -5.92
N ILE A 388 -6.24 15.63 -6.87
CA ILE A 388 -7.14 16.77 -7.02
C ILE A 388 -8.50 16.37 -6.46
N PHE A 389 -8.91 17.03 -5.38
CA PHE A 389 -10.29 16.94 -4.88
C PHE A 389 -11.14 18.03 -5.51
N SER A 390 -12.24 17.65 -6.15
CA SER A 390 -13.21 18.60 -6.72
C SER A 390 -14.57 18.40 -6.06
N ASN A 391 -14.81 19.13 -4.95
CA ASN A 391 -16.08 19.11 -4.23
C ASN A 391 -16.83 20.43 -4.45
N GLY A 392 -18.13 20.36 -4.69
CA GLY A 392 -18.99 21.55 -4.72
C GLY A 392 -19.30 22.02 -3.31
N LEU A 393 -19.36 23.34 -3.06
CA LEU A 393 -19.73 23.90 -1.74
C LEU A 393 -21.15 23.55 -1.27
N ARG A 394 -21.99 23.08 -2.20
CA ARG A 394 -23.37 22.63 -1.98
C ARG A 394 -23.52 21.11 -1.92
N ASP A 395 -22.42 20.39 -2.15
CA ASP A 395 -22.39 18.93 -2.05
C ASP A 395 -22.41 18.53 -0.57
N PRO A 396 -23.43 17.78 -0.12
CA PRO A 396 -23.52 17.33 1.27
C PRO A 396 -22.32 16.50 1.75
N TYR A 397 -21.58 15.84 0.85
CA TYR A 397 -20.37 15.09 1.19
C TYR A 397 -19.14 15.98 1.45
N SER A 398 -19.23 17.30 1.22
CA SER A 398 -18.12 18.24 1.43
C SER A 398 -17.79 18.53 2.91
N ILE A 399 -18.67 18.16 3.85
CA ILE A 399 -18.45 18.32 5.31
C ILE A 399 -17.36 17.40 5.87
N GLY A 400 -16.92 16.41 5.09
CA GLY A 400 -15.72 15.64 5.39
C GLY A 400 -14.45 16.47 5.23
N GLY A 401 -14.35 17.62 5.91
CA GLY A 401 -13.27 18.60 5.89
C GLY A 401 -12.70 18.85 7.30
N VAL A 402 -11.42 19.22 7.37
CA VAL A 402 -10.52 18.95 8.51
C VAL A 402 -10.60 19.97 9.66
N LEU A 403 -10.74 19.50 10.91
CA LEU A 403 -10.38 20.21 12.16
C LEU A 403 -9.82 19.24 13.22
N GLU A 404 -9.09 19.80 14.20
CA GLU A 404 -7.93 19.26 14.93
C GLU A 404 -8.21 18.69 16.34
N ASN A 405 -7.23 17.99 16.97
CA ASN A 405 -6.38 18.47 18.10
C ASN A 405 -5.51 17.32 18.72
N ILE A 406 -4.26 17.57 19.16
CA ILE A 406 -3.36 16.50 19.70
C ILE A 406 -2.23 16.95 20.70
N SER A 407 -1.45 15.98 21.25
CA SER A 407 -0.52 15.89 22.42
C SER A 407 0.92 15.37 22.08
N ASP A 408 1.93 15.55 22.96
CA ASP A 408 3.38 15.36 22.68
C ASP A 408 4.03 14.09 23.31
N THR A 409 4.51 13.12 22.52
CA THR A 409 5.51 12.07 22.89
C THR A 409 6.23 11.58 21.60
N ILE A 410 7.24 10.68 21.60
CA ILE A 410 7.88 10.08 20.41
C ILE A 410 7.84 8.56 20.53
N VAL A 411 7.54 7.82 19.44
CA VAL A 411 7.47 6.34 19.43
C VAL A 411 8.42 5.75 18.38
N ALA A 412 9.58 5.23 18.79
CA ALA A 412 10.46 4.48 17.89
C ALA A 412 10.04 3.00 17.85
N VAL A 413 9.87 2.44 16.65
CA VAL A 413 9.29 1.10 16.45
C VAL A 413 10.25 0.19 15.68
N HIS A 414 10.55 -0.99 16.24
CA HIS A 414 11.23 -2.07 15.51
C HIS A 414 10.19 -2.94 14.79
N THR A 415 10.32 -3.04 13.47
CA THR A 415 9.57 -4.03 12.66
C THR A 415 10.39 -5.30 12.58
N ASN A 416 10.02 -6.30 13.39
CA ASN A 416 10.68 -7.61 13.45
C ASN A 416 10.60 -8.35 12.11
N ASN A 417 11.55 -9.27 11.90
CA ASN A 417 11.82 -9.93 10.64
C ASN A 417 11.39 -11.41 10.66
N GLU A 418 12.08 -12.28 9.93
CA GLU A 418 11.84 -13.72 9.80
C GLU A 418 12.26 -14.57 11.02
N ALA A 419 12.15 -14.03 12.24
CA ALA A 419 12.63 -14.68 13.47
C ALA A 419 11.89 -14.22 14.74
N PRO A 420 11.88 -15.03 15.82
CA PRO A 420 11.33 -14.62 17.11
C PRO A 420 11.94 -13.31 17.62
N LEU A 421 11.12 -12.47 18.25
CA LEU A 421 11.54 -11.15 18.70
C LEU A 421 12.61 -11.20 19.80
N ASP A 422 12.59 -12.23 20.64
CA ASP A 422 13.59 -12.45 21.70
C ASP A 422 15.03 -12.51 21.13
N GLY A 423 15.19 -12.98 19.89
CA GLY A 423 16.48 -13.00 19.19
C GLY A 423 16.93 -11.61 18.73
N ASP A 424 16.00 -10.81 18.19
CA ASP A 424 16.28 -9.44 17.76
C ASP A 424 16.65 -8.55 18.95
N LEU A 425 15.94 -8.66 20.07
CA LEU A 425 16.22 -7.89 21.30
C LEU A 425 17.63 -8.14 21.85
N ALA A 426 18.21 -9.32 21.58
CA ALA A 426 19.56 -9.66 22.01
C ALA A 426 20.66 -9.08 21.11
N VAL A 427 20.33 -8.60 19.90
CA VAL A 427 21.30 -8.28 18.85
C VAL A 427 21.15 -6.87 18.29
N ILE A 428 19.92 -6.38 18.14
CA ILE A 428 19.57 -5.04 17.65
C ILE A 428 19.69 -4.05 18.81
N GLY A 429 20.67 -3.15 18.72
CA GLY A 429 20.97 -2.18 19.77
C GLY A 429 20.74 -0.72 19.38
N PHE A 430 20.57 -0.41 18.09
CA PHE A 430 20.41 0.97 17.64
C PHE A 430 19.30 1.73 18.35
N LEU A 431 18.15 1.07 18.58
CA LEU A 431 17.02 1.66 19.29
C LEU A 431 17.35 1.93 20.77
N SER A 432 17.91 0.95 21.48
CA SER A 432 18.25 1.09 22.90
C SER A 432 19.41 2.07 23.13
N ASP A 433 20.42 2.05 22.27
CA ASP A 433 21.58 2.94 22.32
C ASP A 433 21.19 4.42 22.12
N ASN A 434 20.11 4.69 21.37
CA ASN A 434 19.66 6.05 21.04
C ASN A 434 18.36 6.48 21.74
N ALA A 435 17.72 5.60 22.52
CA ALA A 435 16.44 5.90 23.17
C ALA A 435 16.48 7.18 24.02
N LEU A 436 17.56 7.35 24.80
CA LEU A 436 17.79 8.55 25.61
C LEU A 436 18.04 9.79 24.77
N ARG A 437 18.74 9.65 23.63
CA ARG A 437 19.05 10.75 22.72
C ARG A 437 17.79 11.30 22.06
N PHE A 438 16.87 10.42 21.67
CA PHE A 438 15.60 10.78 21.06
C PHE A 438 14.47 11.04 22.07
N ASN A 439 14.67 10.76 23.36
CA ASN A 439 13.59 10.69 24.35
C ASN A 439 12.41 9.83 23.85
N ALA A 440 12.72 8.67 23.29
CA ALA A 440 11.76 7.85 22.55
C ALA A 440 11.22 6.69 23.40
N LEU A 441 9.92 6.42 23.26
CA LEU A 441 9.35 5.12 23.60
C LEU A 441 9.89 4.07 22.62
N LEU A 442 10.35 2.94 23.13
CA LEU A 442 10.76 1.80 22.30
C LEU A 442 9.61 0.80 22.20
N LEU A 443 9.16 0.52 20.98
CA LEU A 443 8.15 -0.49 20.70
C LEU A 443 8.75 -1.55 19.77
N TYR A 444 8.74 -2.81 20.21
CA TYR A 444 9.18 -3.94 19.40
C TYR A 444 7.98 -4.80 19.07
N ILE A 445 7.69 -4.98 17.78
CA ILE A 445 6.51 -5.71 17.33
C ILE A 445 6.95 -6.99 16.66
N GLU A 446 6.65 -8.14 17.28
CA GLU A 446 6.97 -9.47 16.73
C GLU A 446 6.13 -9.75 15.48
N HIS A 447 6.75 -10.30 14.44
CA HIS A 447 6.07 -10.65 13.21
C HIS A 447 5.16 -11.86 13.42
N ARG A 448 3.95 -11.83 12.85
CA ARG A 448 3.02 -12.98 12.89
C ARG A 448 3.70 -14.26 12.40
N TYR A 449 3.35 -15.40 12.98
CA TYR A 449 3.93 -16.74 12.71
C TYR A 449 5.38 -16.94 13.14
N TYR A 450 6.01 -15.95 13.78
CA TYR A 450 7.31 -16.11 14.42
C TYR A 450 7.19 -15.93 15.94
N GLY A 451 8.02 -16.67 16.67
CA GLY A 451 8.12 -16.63 18.12
C GLY A 451 6.83 -17.01 18.82
N LYS A 452 6.27 -16.08 19.59
CA LYS A 452 5.06 -16.30 20.40
C LYS A 452 3.81 -15.76 19.69
N SER A 453 3.99 -14.98 18.63
CA SER A 453 2.92 -14.36 17.84
C SER A 453 2.37 -15.33 16.79
N ILE A 454 1.91 -16.50 17.25
CA ILE A 454 1.47 -17.60 16.39
C ILE A 454 -0.06 -17.62 16.30
N PRO A 455 -0.65 -17.35 15.11
CA PRO A 455 -2.08 -17.56 14.90
C PRO A 455 -2.45 -19.02 15.12
N PHE A 456 -3.70 -19.31 15.50
CA PHE A 456 -4.19 -20.68 15.69
C PHE A 456 -3.55 -21.47 16.85
N GLY A 457 -2.83 -20.78 17.75
CA GLY A 457 -2.44 -21.31 19.07
C GLY A 457 -1.09 -22.04 19.11
N SER A 458 -0.75 -22.84 18.10
CA SER A 458 0.57 -23.48 18.00
C SER A 458 1.15 -23.43 16.59
N ARG A 459 2.49 -23.51 16.51
CA ARG A 459 3.22 -23.49 15.25
C ARG A 459 2.82 -24.64 14.35
N GLU A 460 2.67 -25.83 14.92
CA GLU A 460 2.27 -27.03 14.19
C GLU A 460 0.92 -26.84 13.52
N GLU A 461 -0.06 -26.22 14.20
CA GLU A 461 -1.38 -25.95 13.62
C GLU A 461 -1.34 -24.79 12.61
N ALA A 462 -0.61 -23.71 12.94
CA ALA A 462 -0.48 -22.54 12.09
C ALA A 462 0.15 -22.84 10.72
N LEU A 463 1.11 -23.78 10.67
CA LEU A 463 1.83 -24.15 9.45
C LEU A 463 1.34 -25.47 8.81
N LYS A 464 0.33 -26.11 9.40
CA LYS A 464 -0.16 -27.45 9.06
C LYS A 464 -0.57 -27.61 7.60
N ASN A 465 -1.38 -26.69 7.08
CA ASN A 465 -2.00 -26.79 5.77
C ASN A 465 -2.22 -25.41 5.15
N GLY A 466 -2.64 -25.36 3.88
CA GLY A 466 -2.83 -24.13 3.12
C GLY A 466 -3.81 -23.15 3.77
N SER A 467 -4.85 -23.67 4.42
CA SER A 467 -5.92 -22.87 5.02
C SER A 467 -5.46 -22.06 6.23
N THR A 468 -4.49 -22.55 7.00
CA THR A 468 -3.92 -21.82 8.16
C THR A 468 -2.68 -21.02 7.79
N ARG A 469 -1.79 -21.52 6.93
CA ARG A 469 -0.55 -20.80 6.57
C ARG A 469 -0.76 -19.62 5.61
N GLY A 470 -1.87 -19.56 4.89
CA GLY A 470 -2.14 -18.50 3.91
C GLY A 470 -2.03 -17.06 4.46
N TYR A 471 -2.34 -16.85 5.75
CA TYR A 471 -2.27 -15.53 6.40
C TYR A 471 -0.84 -15.11 6.80
N PHE A 472 0.15 -15.96 6.51
CA PHE A 472 1.56 -15.69 6.75
C PHE A 472 2.15 -14.99 5.53
N ASN A 473 1.97 -13.67 5.50
CA ASN A 473 2.48 -12.79 4.45
C ASN A 473 2.74 -11.37 4.99
N SER A 474 3.44 -10.58 4.18
CA SER A 474 3.96 -9.25 4.49
C SER A 474 2.86 -8.20 4.56
N ALA A 475 1.85 -8.27 3.68
CA ALA A 475 0.75 -7.31 3.64
C ALA A 475 -0.07 -7.36 4.93
N GLN A 476 -0.26 -8.58 5.42
CA GLN A 476 -0.85 -8.89 6.70
C GLN A 476 0.02 -8.43 7.89
N ALA A 477 1.33 -8.68 7.85
CA ALA A 477 2.25 -8.25 8.91
C ALA A 477 2.32 -6.72 9.07
N ILE A 478 2.41 -5.96 7.98
CA ILE A 478 2.41 -4.49 8.05
C ILE A 478 1.06 -3.92 8.49
N ALA A 479 -0.05 -4.65 8.28
CA ALA A 479 -1.35 -4.26 8.84
C ALA A 479 -1.39 -4.47 10.36
N ASP A 480 -0.79 -5.56 10.88
CA ASP A 480 -0.66 -5.77 12.33
C ASP A 480 0.15 -4.65 12.98
N TYR A 481 1.26 -4.24 12.36
CA TYR A 481 2.08 -3.16 12.87
C TYR A 481 1.30 -1.85 12.96
N ALA A 482 0.47 -1.54 11.95
CA ALA A 482 -0.36 -0.34 11.95
C ALA A 482 -1.37 -0.34 13.10
N GLU A 483 -2.10 -1.45 13.29
CA GLU A 483 -3.08 -1.60 14.36
C GLU A 483 -2.43 -1.51 15.75
N ILE A 484 -1.29 -2.18 15.95
CA ILE A 484 -0.56 -2.16 17.22
C ILE A 484 -0.04 -0.76 17.54
N ILE A 485 0.56 -0.05 16.57
CA ILE A 485 1.07 1.31 16.80
C ILE A 485 -0.08 2.26 17.16
N ILE A 486 -1.20 2.20 16.45
CA ILE A 486 -2.38 3.03 16.75
C ILE A 486 -2.93 2.70 18.14
N HIS A 487 -3.03 1.42 18.48
CA HIS A 487 -3.49 0.96 19.79
C HIS A 487 -2.60 1.49 20.92
N VAL A 488 -1.27 1.35 20.79
CA VAL A 488 -0.29 1.85 21.75
C VAL A 488 -0.39 3.37 21.87
N LYS A 489 -0.48 4.10 20.76
CA LYS A 489 -0.67 5.55 20.77
C LYS A 489 -1.91 5.97 21.54
N LYS A 490 -3.03 5.27 21.34
CA LYS A 490 -4.30 5.56 22.03
C LYS A 490 -4.22 5.27 23.54
N ILE A 491 -3.60 4.15 23.93
CA ILE A 491 -3.42 3.80 25.35
C ILE A 491 -2.53 4.82 26.08
N LEU A 492 -1.52 5.34 25.40
CA LEU A 492 -0.53 6.24 25.99
C LEU A 492 -0.84 7.73 25.78
N HIS A 493 -1.98 8.07 25.17
CA HIS A 493 -2.33 9.47 24.81
C HIS A 493 -1.23 10.16 23.99
N ALA A 494 -0.68 9.39 23.05
CA ALA A 494 0.51 9.67 22.27
C ALA A 494 0.18 9.78 20.76
N GLU A 495 -1.04 10.18 20.40
CA GLU A 495 -1.57 10.17 19.03
C GLU A 495 -0.71 10.98 18.04
N ASN A 496 -0.11 12.07 18.51
CA ASN A 496 0.74 12.96 17.73
C ASN A 496 2.22 12.60 17.75
N SER A 497 2.57 11.51 18.42
CA SER A 497 3.96 11.14 18.52
C SER A 497 4.50 10.74 17.16
N PRO A 498 5.60 11.33 16.67
CA PRO A 498 6.19 10.85 15.44
C PRO A 498 6.70 9.43 15.64
N VAL A 499 6.53 8.60 14.60
CA VAL A 499 6.98 7.21 14.61
C VAL A 499 8.12 7.01 13.65
N ILE A 500 9.24 6.48 14.12
CA ILE A 500 10.33 6.04 13.25
C ILE A 500 10.34 4.52 13.25
N VAL A 501 10.18 3.90 12.07
CA VAL A 501 10.24 2.44 11.92
C VAL A 501 11.65 2.00 11.52
N ILE A 502 12.16 0.97 12.16
CA ILE A 502 13.52 0.46 11.91
C ILE A 502 13.46 -1.05 11.70
N GLY A 503 14.23 -1.54 10.73
CA GLY A 503 14.38 -2.97 10.50
C GLY A 503 15.61 -3.31 9.67
N GLY A 504 16.07 -4.55 9.83
CA GLY A 504 17.18 -5.13 9.07
C GLY A 504 16.73 -6.28 8.17
N SER A 505 17.37 -6.48 7.01
CA SER A 505 17.03 -7.57 6.08
C SER A 505 15.59 -7.45 5.57
N TYR A 506 14.80 -8.52 5.61
CA TYR A 506 13.35 -8.49 5.39
C TYR A 506 12.63 -7.53 6.35
N GLY A 507 13.08 -7.40 7.61
CA GLY A 507 12.58 -6.35 8.52
C GLY A 507 12.83 -4.94 7.98
N GLY A 508 13.92 -4.71 7.27
CA GLY A 508 14.21 -3.45 6.59
C GLY A 508 13.33 -3.22 5.36
N MET A 509 13.01 -4.30 4.63
CA MET A 509 11.99 -4.26 3.57
C MET A 509 10.65 -3.85 4.16
N LEU A 510 10.21 -4.51 5.24
CA LEU A 510 9.00 -4.16 5.98
C LEU A 510 9.00 -2.72 6.49
N ALA A 511 10.10 -2.22 7.05
CA ALA A 511 10.20 -0.82 7.50
C ALA A 511 9.99 0.16 6.33
N SER A 512 10.66 -0.07 5.19
CA SER A 512 10.52 0.77 3.99
C SER A 512 9.12 0.70 3.39
N TRP A 513 8.52 -0.50 3.32
CA TRP A 513 7.18 -0.72 2.80
C TRP A 513 6.10 -0.21 3.75
N PHE A 514 6.31 -0.30 5.06
CA PHE A 514 5.42 0.27 6.06
C PHE A 514 5.39 1.79 5.94
N ARG A 515 6.56 2.43 5.81
CA ARG A 515 6.64 3.87 5.54
C ARG A 515 5.97 4.25 4.20
N LEU A 516 6.14 3.44 3.16
CA LEU A 516 5.49 3.67 1.87
C LEU A 516 3.95 3.53 1.93
N LYS A 517 3.45 2.52 2.65
CA LYS A 517 2.01 2.18 2.70
C LYS A 517 1.25 2.89 3.82
N TYR A 518 1.92 3.27 4.91
CA TYR A 518 1.34 3.94 6.08
C TYR A 518 2.12 5.21 6.47
N PRO A 519 2.30 6.18 5.55
CA PRO A 519 3.05 7.40 5.84
C PRO A 519 2.37 8.32 6.87
N HIS A 520 1.09 8.11 7.21
CA HIS A 520 0.43 8.73 8.37
C HIS A 520 0.86 8.17 9.71
N ILE A 521 1.29 6.92 9.74
CA ILE A 521 1.64 6.23 10.98
C ILE A 521 3.13 6.44 11.22
N ALA A 522 3.98 6.04 10.26
CA ALA A 522 5.43 6.21 10.33
C ALA A 522 5.86 7.53 9.70
N LEU A 523 6.54 8.40 10.45
CA LEU A 523 7.20 9.63 9.99
C LEU A 523 8.42 9.34 9.10
N GLY A 524 9.15 8.26 9.36
CA GLY A 524 10.32 7.86 8.59
C GLY A 524 10.74 6.42 8.85
N ALA A 525 11.64 5.90 8.02
CA ALA A 525 12.16 4.54 8.11
C ALA A 525 13.69 4.47 8.01
N LEU A 526 14.30 3.62 8.84
CA LEU A 526 15.66 3.12 8.63
C LEU A 526 15.57 1.66 8.14
N ALA A 527 15.82 1.47 6.85
CA ALA A 527 15.78 0.19 6.15
C ALA A 527 17.21 -0.34 5.95
N SER A 528 17.71 -1.08 6.94
CA SER A 528 19.08 -1.59 6.94
C SER A 528 19.20 -2.90 6.17
N SER A 529 20.12 -2.92 5.21
CA SER A 529 20.43 -4.07 4.35
C SER A 529 19.17 -4.68 3.72
N ALA A 530 18.25 -3.82 3.27
CA ALA A 530 16.93 -4.19 2.75
C ALA A 530 16.99 -4.44 1.23
N PRO A 531 16.90 -5.69 0.74
CA PRO A 531 17.03 -6.01 -0.68
C PRO A 531 15.72 -5.78 -1.46
N VAL A 532 15.16 -4.57 -1.37
CA VAL A 532 13.87 -4.18 -1.99
C VAL A 532 13.85 -4.24 -3.51
N LEU A 533 15.02 -4.33 -4.16
CA LEU A 533 15.16 -4.44 -5.62
C LEU A 533 15.43 -5.88 -6.10
N TYR A 534 15.52 -6.87 -5.20
CA TYR A 534 15.89 -8.25 -5.56
C TYR A 534 14.68 -9.09 -5.98
N PHE A 535 13.84 -8.55 -6.86
CA PHE A 535 12.63 -9.20 -7.38
C PHE A 535 12.60 -9.11 -8.92
N ASP A 536 11.86 -10.03 -9.56
CA ASP A 536 11.75 -10.12 -11.01
C ASP A 536 13.13 -10.09 -11.70
N ASP A 537 13.32 -9.21 -12.69
CA ASP A 537 14.57 -8.95 -13.40
C ASP A 537 15.14 -7.55 -13.07
N ILE A 538 14.75 -6.96 -11.94
CA ILE A 538 15.19 -5.62 -11.52
C ILE A 538 16.70 -5.58 -11.25
N THR A 539 17.25 -6.64 -10.66
CA THR A 539 18.70 -6.81 -10.43
C THR A 539 19.19 -8.16 -10.93
N PRO A 540 20.48 -8.29 -11.32
CA PRO A 540 21.03 -9.56 -11.75
C PRO A 540 20.82 -10.67 -10.73
N HIS A 541 20.29 -11.82 -11.19
CA HIS A 541 19.97 -12.97 -10.34
C HIS A 541 21.19 -13.53 -9.61
N ASP A 542 22.39 -13.38 -10.18
CA ASP A 542 23.66 -13.82 -9.60
C ASP A 542 24.36 -12.76 -8.71
N GLY A 543 23.72 -11.62 -8.44
CA GLY A 543 24.28 -10.52 -7.65
C GLY A 543 24.77 -10.97 -6.26
N TYR A 544 23.96 -11.75 -5.54
CA TYR A 544 24.29 -12.28 -4.22
C TYR A 544 25.61 -13.08 -4.27
N TYR A 545 25.67 -14.12 -5.12
CA TYR A 545 26.86 -14.98 -5.20
C TYR A 545 28.06 -14.31 -5.85
N SER A 546 27.85 -13.27 -6.66
CA SER A 546 28.92 -12.41 -7.17
C SER A 546 29.61 -11.63 -6.06
N ILE A 547 28.85 -11.08 -5.10
CA ILE A 547 29.41 -10.39 -3.94
C ILE A 547 30.09 -11.39 -2.99
N VAL A 548 29.46 -12.54 -2.70
CA VAL A 548 30.13 -13.61 -1.90
C VAL A 548 31.48 -13.99 -2.51
N SER A 549 31.51 -14.17 -3.84
CA SER A 549 32.73 -14.51 -4.58
C SER A 549 33.77 -13.39 -4.54
N LYS A 550 33.35 -12.12 -4.60
CA LYS A 550 34.20 -10.93 -4.49
C LYS A 550 34.84 -10.87 -3.10
N ASP A 551 34.07 -11.04 -2.03
CA ASP A 551 34.53 -11.01 -0.65
C ASP A 551 35.66 -12.01 -0.39
N PHE A 552 35.48 -13.26 -0.81
CA PHE A 552 36.53 -14.29 -0.69
C PHE A 552 37.74 -13.99 -1.57
N ARG A 553 37.54 -13.44 -2.78
CA ARG A 553 38.63 -13.07 -3.69
C ARG A 553 39.48 -11.92 -3.16
N GLU A 554 38.85 -10.94 -2.52
CA GLU A 554 39.51 -9.80 -1.88
C GLU A 554 40.24 -10.23 -0.61
N ALA A 555 39.68 -11.16 0.16
CA ALA A 555 40.35 -11.72 1.33
C ALA A 555 41.58 -12.57 0.95
N SER A 556 41.45 -13.47 -0.03
CA SER A 556 42.59 -14.22 -0.59
C SER A 556 42.26 -14.83 -1.96
N LYS A 557 43.08 -14.48 -2.97
CA LYS A 557 42.99 -15.08 -4.32
C LYS A 557 43.31 -16.58 -4.32
N THR A 558 44.12 -17.05 -3.38
CA THR A 558 44.47 -18.48 -3.28
C THR A 558 43.29 -19.25 -2.71
N CYS A 559 42.75 -18.80 -1.57
CA CYS A 559 41.52 -19.30 -0.97
C CYS A 559 40.37 -19.40 -1.99
N TYR A 560 40.08 -18.31 -2.70
CA TYR A 560 39.06 -18.26 -3.76
C TYR A 560 39.26 -19.36 -4.82
N ARG A 561 40.49 -19.54 -5.33
CA ARG A 561 40.80 -20.56 -6.35
C ARG A 561 40.68 -21.98 -5.80
N THR A 562 41.08 -22.18 -4.54
CA THR A 562 40.97 -23.47 -3.87
C THR A 562 39.51 -23.87 -3.66
N ILE A 563 38.65 -22.95 -3.22
CA ILE A 563 37.20 -23.17 -3.13
C ILE A 563 36.63 -23.49 -4.50
N LYS A 564 36.91 -22.66 -5.53
CA LYS A 564 36.40 -22.87 -6.89
C LYS A 564 36.80 -24.22 -7.48
N LYS A 565 38.01 -24.70 -7.20
CA LYS A 565 38.49 -26.03 -7.63
C LYS A 565 37.80 -27.17 -6.86
N SER A 566 37.48 -26.97 -5.59
CA SER A 566 37.02 -28.04 -4.69
C SER A 566 35.71 -28.70 -5.11
N TRP A 567 34.80 -27.98 -5.77
CA TRP A 567 33.49 -28.50 -6.15
C TRP A 567 33.59 -29.71 -7.08
N ALA A 568 34.37 -29.58 -8.16
CA ALA A 568 34.60 -30.69 -9.10
C ALA A 568 35.34 -31.87 -8.43
N GLU A 569 36.23 -31.58 -7.48
CA GLU A 569 36.98 -32.62 -6.75
C GLU A 569 36.08 -33.39 -5.77
N ILE A 570 35.08 -32.73 -5.18
CA ILE A 570 34.04 -33.40 -4.37
C ILE A 570 33.26 -34.39 -5.24
N ASP A 571 32.79 -33.96 -6.41
CA ASP A 571 32.01 -34.81 -7.33
C ASP A 571 32.85 -35.98 -7.86
N GLU A 572 34.11 -35.74 -8.22
CA GLU A 572 35.04 -36.78 -8.69
C GLU A 572 35.31 -37.85 -7.61
N ILE A 573 35.42 -37.47 -6.34
CA ILE A 573 35.59 -38.43 -5.26
C ILE A 573 34.26 -39.14 -4.99
N ALA A 574 33.14 -38.42 -4.97
CA ALA A 574 31.83 -39.01 -4.72
C ALA A 574 31.46 -40.08 -5.75
N SER A 575 31.88 -39.94 -7.01
CA SER A 575 31.63 -40.91 -8.08
C SER A 575 32.46 -42.20 -7.98
N LYS A 576 33.50 -42.25 -7.12
CA LYS A 576 34.35 -43.44 -6.93
C LYS A 576 33.69 -44.45 -5.97
N PRO A 577 34.03 -45.75 -6.05
CA PRO A 577 33.59 -46.72 -5.06
C PRO A 577 34.00 -46.30 -3.64
N ASN A 578 33.04 -46.30 -2.70
CA ASN A 578 33.20 -45.79 -1.32
C ASN A 578 33.53 -44.28 -1.21
N GLY A 579 33.37 -43.51 -2.30
CA GLY A 579 33.65 -42.08 -2.37
C GLY A 579 32.96 -41.25 -1.29
N LEU A 580 31.64 -41.43 -1.15
CA LEU A 580 30.85 -40.76 -0.11
C LEU A 580 31.31 -41.10 1.31
N SER A 581 31.81 -42.33 1.55
CA SER A 581 32.38 -42.72 2.85
C SER A 581 33.72 -42.02 3.12
N ILE A 582 34.55 -41.87 2.08
CA ILE A 582 35.82 -41.12 2.16
C ILE A 582 35.53 -39.65 2.50
N LEU A 583 34.58 -39.02 1.80
CA LEU A 583 34.14 -37.65 2.07
C LEU A 583 33.55 -37.51 3.48
N SER A 584 32.70 -38.45 3.89
CA SER A 584 32.10 -38.48 5.22
C SER A 584 33.16 -38.48 6.34
N LYS A 585 34.22 -39.29 6.18
CA LYS A 585 35.34 -39.35 7.12
C LYS A 585 36.18 -38.09 7.09
N LYS A 586 36.55 -37.60 5.90
CA LYS A 586 37.41 -36.41 5.73
C LYS A 586 36.75 -35.18 6.35
N PHE A 587 35.46 -34.99 6.13
CA PHE A 587 34.71 -33.83 6.61
C PHE A 587 34.03 -34.02 7.97
N LYS A 588 34.25 -35.18 8.63
CA LYS A 588 33.62 -35.54 9.91
C LYS A 588 32.12 -35.27 9.90
N THR A 589 31.40 -35.92 8.99
CA THR A 589 29.92 -35.80 8.92
C THR A 589 29.28 -36.51 10.12
N CYS A 590 28.10 -36.05 10.56
CA CYS A 590 27.40 -36.66 11.69
C CYS A 590 26.71 -37.97 11.29
N LYS A 591 26.28 -38.07 10.03
CA LYS A 591 25.74 -39.27 9.39
C LYS A 591 26.45 -39.50 8.05
N PRO A 592 26.52 -40.74 7.53
CA PRO A 592 27.01 -40.99 6.18
C PRO A 592 26.26 -40.12 5.16
N LEU A 593 26.98 -39.53 4.21
CA LEU A 593 26.39 -38.75 3.12
C LEU A 593 25.56 -39.66 2.21
N ASN A 594 24.35 -39.23 1.84
CA ASN A 594 23.56 -39.92 0.81
C ASN A 594 24.05 -39.57 -0.60
N ASP A 595 24.47 -38.32 -0.82
CA ASP A 595 25.01 -37.81 -2.07
C ASP A 595 26.07 -36.72 -1.81
N SER A 596 26.70 -36.23 -2.89
CA SER A 596 27.66 -35.13 -2.82
C SER A 596 27.01 -33.77 -2.51
N ASP A 597 25.73 -33.60 -2.85
CA ASP A 597 25.02 -32.33 -2.69
C ASP A 597 24.81 -31.99 -1.21
N GLU A 598 24.63 -32.98 -0.33
CA GLU A 598 24.63 -32.76 1.13
C GLU A 598 25.88 -32.00 1.63
N LEU A 599 27.07 -32.40 1.16
CA LEU A 599 28.32 -31.71 1.50
C LEU A 599 28.43 -30.35 0.81
N LYS A 600 28.09 -30.30 -0.49
CA LYS A 600 28.20 -29.05 -1.27
C LYS A 600 27.27 -27.97 -0.73
N ASN A 601 26.02 -28.30 -0.41
CA ASN A 601 25.03 -27.38 0.16
C ASN A 601 25.45 -26.85 1.55
N TYR A 602 26.10 -27.69 2.37
CA TYR A 602 26.63 -27.25 3.65
C TYR A 602 27.79 -26.25 3.48
N LEU A 603 28.74 -26.55 2.60
CA LEU A 603 29.87 -25.67 2.33
C LEU A 603 29.41 -24.36 1.69
N ASP A 604 28.45 -24.42 0.77
CA ASP A 604 27.82 -23.26 0.16
C ASP A 604 27.23 -22.33 1.24
N SER A 605 26.33 -22.87 2.06
CA SER A 605 25.70 -22.14 3.18
C SER A 605 26.73 -21.56 4.16
N MET A 606 27.87 -22.23 4.36
CA MET A 606 28.95 -21.75 5.20
C MET A 606 29.64 -20.53 4.59
N TYR A 607 29.98 -20.58 3.29
CA TYR A 607 30.67 -19.50 2.61
C TYR A 607 29.77 -18.28 2.42
N SER A 608 28.53 -18.47 1.96
CA SER A 608 27.54 -17.39 1.82
C SER A 608 27.25 -16.72 3.15
N GLY A 609 26.98 -17.50 4.20
CA GLY A 609 26.76 -16.96 5.55
C GLY A 609 28.00 -16.25 6.14
N ALA A 610 29.21 -16.74 5.86
CA ALA A 610 30.44 -16.07 6.30
C ALA A 610 30.63 -14.70 5.62
N ALA A 611 30.30 -14.57 4.34
CA ALA A 611 30.33 -13.29 3.62
C ALA A 611 29.23 -12.34 4.13
N GLN A 612 27.98 -12.81 4.24
CA GLN A 612 26.86 -12.00 4.72
C GLN A 612 27.15 -11.38 6.10
N TYR A 613 27.70 -12.15 7.03
CA TYR A 613 28.02 -11.69 8.38
C TYR A 613 29.50 -11.38 8.59
N ASN A 614 30.19 -10.88 7.55
CA ASN A 614 31.63 -10.59 7.55
C ASN A 614 32.02 -9.33 8.37
N LYS A 615 31.65 -9.30 9.65
CA LYS A 615 31.75 -8.11 10.52
C LYS A 615 32.99 -8.06 11.42
N PRO A 616 33.44 -6.86 11.84
CA PRO A 616 34.43 -6.71 12.91
C PRO A 616 33.95 -7.26 14.26
N PRO A 617 34.88 -7.66 15.15
CA PRO A 617 36.31 -7.87 14.89
C PRO A 617 36.62 -9.27 14.30
N THR A 618 35.60 -10.11 14.07
CA THR A 618 35.79 -11.55 13.80
C THR A 618 36.13 -11.85 12.34
N TYR A 619 35.58 -11.12 11.37
CA TYR A 619 35.81 -11.31 9.93
C TYR A 619 35.82 -12.78 9.46
N PRO A 620 34.68 -13.50 9.53
CA PRO A 620 34.55 -14.91 9.15
C PRO A 620 35.24 -15.34 7.85
N VAL A 621 35.17 -14.52 6.79
CA VAL A 621 35.82 -14.82 5.50
C VAL A 621 37.34 -14.92 5.68
N ASN A 622 37.95 -14.01 6.44
CA ASN A 622 39.38 -14.04 6.74
C ASN A 622 39.77 -15.26 7.57
N ILE A 623 38.94 -15.70 8.51
CA ILE A 623 39.18 -16.91 9.30
C ILE A 623 39.21 -18.15 8.39
N ILE A 624 38.21 -18.31 7.52
CA ILE A 624 38.13 -19.44 6.58
C ILE A 624 39.35 -19.43 5.66
N CYS A 625 39.65 -18.29 5.04
CA CYS A 625 40.77 -18.21 4.11
C CYS A 625 42.14 -18.40 4.77
N SER A 626 42.33 -17.92 6.01
CA SER A 626 43.55 -18.19 6.77
C SER A 626 43.73 -19.69 7.04
N GLY A 627 42.64 -20.41 7.33
CA GLY A 627 42.67 -21.86 7.46
C GLY A 627 43.02 -22.59 6.16
N ILE A 628 42.41 -22.18 5.04
CA ILE A 628 42.66 -22.76 3.71
C ILE A 628 44.11 -22.52 3.26
N ASP A 629 44.61 -21.28 3.39
CA ASP A 629 45.95 -20.92 2.92
C ASP A 629 47.05 -21.49 3.84
N GLY A 630 46.80 -21.48 5.16
CA GLY A 630 47.72 -21.97 6.19
C GLY A 630 47.92 -23.48 6.20
N SER A 631 46.98 -24.27 5.66
CA SER A 631 47.08 -25.74 5.60
C SER A 631 48.30 -26.25 4.80
N SER A 632 48.94 -25.36 4.03
CA SER A 632 50.17 -25.65 3.29
C SER A 632 51.39 -25.90 4.20
N SER A 633 51.27 -25.66 5.52
CA SER A 633 52.35 -25.73 6.52
C SER A 633 52.20 -26.83 7.59
N THR A 634 51.19 -27.71 7.48
CA THR A 634 50.95 -28.78 8.47
C THR A 634 50.94 -30.17 7.82
N ASP A 635 51.34 -31.20 8.58
CA ASP A 635 51.46 -32.63 8.18
C ASP A 635 50.15 -33.31 7.70
N SER A 636 49.04 -32.57 7.58
CA SER A 636 47.69 -33.05 7.29
C SER A 636 47.35 -33.21 5.80
N GLY A 637 48.29 -32.96 4.90
CA GLY A 637 48.12 -33.09 3.44
C GLY A 637 47.89 -31.75 2.72
N ASN A 638 48.51 -31.59 1.55
CA ASN A 638 48.47 -30.38 0.72
C ASN A 638 47.39 -30.46 -0.39
N ASP A 639 46.52 -31.47 -0.36
CA ASP A 639 45.42 -31.63 -1.33
C ASP A 639 44.28 -30.62 -1.11
N THR A 640 43.52 -30.33 -2.16
CA THR A 640 42.46 -29.31 -2.16
C THR A 640 41.47 -29.52 -1.02
N LEU A 641 40.96 -30.74 -0.85
CA LEU A 641 39.92 -31.02 0.16
C LEU A 641 40.45 -30.98 1.60
N SER A 642 41.73 -31.29 1.82
CA SER A 642 42.36 -31.04 3.14
C SER A 642 42.42 -29.55 3.47
N LYS A 643 42.68 -28.68 2.47
CA LYS A 643 42.62 -27.22 2.66
C LYS A 643 41.21 -26.76 2.98
N ILE A 644 40.20 -27.26 2.26
CA ILE A 644 38.79 -26.94 2.54
C ILE A 644 38.40 -27.35 3.96
N PHE A 645 38.79 -28.55 4.40
CA PHE A 645 38.55 -28.99 5.76
C PHE A 645 39.26 -28.10 6.79
N ALA A 646 40.49 -27.64 6.52
CA ALA A 646 41.19 -26.70 7.39
C ALA A 646 40.45 -25.36 7.52
N GLY A 647 39.89 -24.82 6.43
CA GLY A 647 39.02 -23.64 6.46
C GLY A 647 37.75 -23.85 7.28
N LEU A 648 37.07 -24.98 7.08
CA LEU A 648 35.90 -25.39 7.88
C LEU A 648 36.25 -25.46 9.38
N PHE A 649 37.36 -26.11 9.72
CA PHE A 649 37.84 -26.26 11.09
C PHE A 649 38.18 -24.90 11.72
N ALA A 650 38.89 -24.03 10.99
CA ALA A 650 39.25 -22.70 11.45
C ALA A 650 38.01 -21.88 11.82
N TYR A 651 36.94 -21.98 11.03
CA TYR A 651 35.71 -21.22 11.26
C TYR A 651 34.79 -21.84 12.31
N ARG A 652 34.61 -23.16 12.29
CA ARG A 652 33.65 -23.85 13.17
C ARG A 652 34.24 -24.32 14.50
N GLY A 653 35.56 -24.24 14.65
CA GLY A 653 36.28 -24.78 15.80
C GLY A 653 36.21 -26.30 15.87
N ASN A 654 36.69 -26.87 16.98
CA ASN A 654 36.70 -28.32 17.16
C ASN A 654 35.31 -28.86 17.53
N LYS A 655 34.70 -29.64 16.62
CA LYS A 655 33.43 -30.35 16.86
C LYS A 655 33.57 -31.85 16.66
N SER A 656 32.68 -32.62 17.27
CA SER A 656 32.57 -34.07 17.06
C SER A 656 32.20 -34.41 15.62
N CYS A 657 31.33 -33.61 15.00
CA CYS A 657 30.99 -33.66 13.58
C CYS A 657 30.49 -32.29 13.08
N TYR A 658 30.47 -32.06 11.76
CA TYR A 658 30.12 -30.74 11.15
C TYR A 658 28.86 -30.75 10.30
N ILE A 659 28.76 -31.70 9.37
CA ILE A 659 27.68 -31.79 8.38
C ILE A 659 26.57 -32.69 8.90
N ASN A 660 25.35 -32.48 8.40
CA ASN A 660 24.12 -33.23 8.70
C ASN A 660 23.88 -33.57 10.19
N PRO A 661 24.09 -32.62 11.14
CA PRO A 661 23.75 -32.85 12.55
C PRO A 661 22.24 -33.06 12.71
N PRO A 662 21.78 -33.73 13.79
CA PRO A 662 20.36 -33.72 14.15
C PRO A 662 19.87 -32.26 14.29
N THR A 663 18.88 -31.86 13.49
CA THR A 663 18.32 -30.50 13.52
C THR A 663 16.91 -30.49 14.07
N ASN A 664 16.65 -29.65 15.07
CA ASN A 664 15.30 -29.15 15.31
C ASN A 664 15.00 -28.09 14.26
N VAL A 665 13.94 -28.27 13.48
CA VAL A 665 13.61 -27.34 12.40
C VAL A 665 13.10 -26.03 13.02
N SER A 666 13.85 -24.94 12.86
CA SER A 666 13.45 -23.63 13.41
C SER A 666 12.23 -23.06 12.68
N GLU A 667 11.46 -22.25 13.39
CA GLU A 667 10.33 -21.49 12.82
C GLU A 667 10.78 -20.57 11.69
N THR A 668 11.93 -19.90 11.85
CA THR A 668 12.60 -19.16 10.78
C THR A 668 12.75 -19.99 9.52
N ARG A 669 13.28 -21.23 9.62
CA ARG A 669 13.49 -22.07 8.43
C ARG A 669 12.19 -22.47 7.74
N VAL A 670 11.15 -22.86 8.48
CA VAL A 670 9.88 -23.31 7.87
C VAL A 670 9.05 -22.13 7.38
N GLY A 671 8.97 -21.07 8.20
CA GLY A 671 8.19 -19.88 7.90
C GLY A 671 8.77 -19.10 6.74
N TRP A 672 10.09 -18.86 6.75
CA TRP A 672 10.73 -18.15 5.63
C TRP A 672 10.61 -18.92 4.31
N ARG A 673 10.74 -20.25 4.35
CA ARG A 673 10.53 -21.09 3.17
C ARG A 673 9.11 -20.98 2.62
N TRP A 674 8.11 -20.84 3.48
CA TRP A 674 6.75 -20.56 3.04
C TRP A 674 6.62 -19.17 2.42
N GLN A 675 7.18 -18.13 3.05
CA GLN A 675 7.11 -16.76 2.51
C GLN A 675 7.77 -16.66 1.13
N THR A 676 8.93 -17.31 0.93
CA THR A 676 9.58 -17.32 -0.39
C THR A 676 8.80 -18.16 -1.42
N CYS A 677 8.17 -19.26 -1.00
CA CYS A 677 7.27 -20.04 -1.84
C CYS A 677 5.86 -19.45 -2.03
N SER A 678 5.56 -18.26 -1.51
CA SER A 678 4.27 -17.60 -1.68
C SER A 678 4.40 -16.23 -2.34
N GLU A 679 5.02 -15.25 -1.69
CA GLU A 679 5.15 -13.87 -2.20
C GLU A 679 6.60 -13.40 -2.37
N MET A 680 7.53 -13.85 -1.53
CA MET A 680 8.92 -13.38 -1.51
C MET A 680 9.77 -14.17 -2.52
N VAL A 681 9.37 -14.16 -3.79
CA VAL A 681 10.13 -14.83 -4.86
C VAL A 681 11.38 -14.02 -5.19
N ILE A 682 12.46 -14.30 -4.47
CA ILE A 682 13.77 -13.65 -4.66
C ILE A 682 14.60 -14.55 -5.60
N PRO A 683 14.86 -14.14 -6.85
CA PRO A 683 15.45 -15.01 -7.88
C PRO A 683 16.98 -15.07 -7.74
N ILE A 684 17.47 -15.65 -6.65
CA ILE A 684 18.90 -15.84 -6.42
C ILE A 684 19.40 -17.03 -7.24
N GLY A 685 20.35 -16.79 -8.13
CA GLY A 685 21.04 -17.82 -8.90
C GLY A 685 22.56 -17.71 -8.79
N ARG A 686 23.29 -18.64 -9.41
CA ARG A 686 24.76 -18.65 -9.49
C ARG A 686 25.23 -18.49 -10.93
N GLY A 687 25.98 -17.43 -11.20
CA GLY A 687 26.59 -17.15 -12.50
C GLY A 687 27.94 -17.85 -12.70
N ASN A 688 28.42 -17.85 -13.95
CA ASN A 688 29.68 -18.50 -14.37
C ASN A 688 30.95 -17.90 -13.72
N ASP A 689 30.90 -16.63 -13.35
CA ASP A 689 32.06 -15.89 -12.83
C ASP A 689 32.23 -16.01 -11.30
N THR A 690 31.30 -16.72 -10.65
CA THR A 690 31.35 -16.97 -9.21
C THR A 690 32.40 -18.03 -8.85
N MET A 691 32.70 -18.18 -7.55
CA MET A 691 33.50 -19.31 -7.05
C MET A 691 32.70 -20.61 -6.90
N PHE A 692 31.41 -20.58 -7.22
CA PHE A 692 30.49 -21.70 -7.10
C PHE A 692 30.20 -22.31 -8.48
N PRO A 693 29.72 -23.55 -8.55
CA PRO A 693 29.20 -24.11 -9.80
C PRO A 693 28.01 -23.27 -10.32
N PRO A 694 27.89 -23.05 -11.64
CA PRO A 694 26.77 -22.32 -12.22
C PRO A 694 25.44 -23.04 -11.95
N ASP A 695 24.45 -22.26 -11.57
CA ASP A 695 23.11 -22.73 -11.22
C ASP A 695 22.15 -21.54 -11.33
N PRO A 696 21.82 -21.11 -12.57
CA PRO A 696 20.97 -19.96 -12.79
C PRO A 696 19.56 -20.22 -12.23
N PHE A 697 18.91 -19.16 -11.72
CA PHE A 697 17.56 -19.27 -11.20
C PHE A 697 16.58 -19.65 -12.33
N ASP A 698 15.83 -20.74 -12.13
CA ASP A 698 14.74 -21.14 -13.01
C ASP A 698 13.39 -21.00 -12.30
N LEU A 699 12.60 -20.02 -12.75
CA LEU A 699 11.28 -19.72 -12.21
C LEU A 699 10.31 -20.91 -12.35
N ASN A 700 10.41 -21.70 -13.42
CA ASN A 700 9.50 -22.83 -13.64
C ASN A 700 9.77 -23.96 -12.65
N SER A 701 11.04 -24.34 -12.47
CA SER A 701 11.44 -25.30 -11.45
C SER A 701 11.04 -24.80 -10.05
N TYR A 702 11.29 -23.52 -9.76
CA TYR A 702 10.93 -22.92 -8.48
C TYR A 702 9.41 -22.99 -8.20
N ILE A 703 8.58 -22.67 -9.19
CA ILE A 703 7.12 -22.79 -9.09
C ILE A 703 6.72 -24.24 -8.81
N GLN A 704 7.32 -25.21 -9.51
CA GLN A 704 6.98 -26.62 -9.33
C GLN A 704 7.38 -27.12 -7.94
N ASP A 705 8.59 -26.78 -7.47
CA ASP A 705 9.06 -27.14 -6.13
C ASP A 705 8.11 -26.61 -5.06
N CYS A 706 7.72 -25.33 -5.14
CA CYS A 706 6.80 -24.73 -4.18
C CYS A 706 5.40 -25.37 -4.21
N LYS A 707 4.89 -25.75 -5.39
CA LYS A 707 3.66 -26.55 -5.51
C LYS A 707 3.80 -27.91 -4.83
N ASP A 708 4.94 -28.59 -5.01
CA ASP A 708 5.16 -29.91 -4.43
C ASP A 708 5.28 -29.84 -2.90
N PHE A 709 5.91 -28.78 -2.36
CA PHE A 709 6.03 -28.58 -0.91
C PHE A 709 4.75 -28.08 -0.24
N TYR A 710 3.99 -27.19 -0.89
CA TYR A 710 2.92 -26.43 -0.24
C TYR A 710 1.56 -26.49 -0.97
N GLY A 711 1.44 -27.19 -2.08
CA GLY A 711 0.18 -27.39 -2.79
C GLY A 711 -0.37 -26.14 -3.50
N VAL A 712 0.36 -25.02 -3.49
CA VAL A 712 -0.01 -23.77 -4.18
C VAL A 712 1.21 -23.17 -4.89
N PRO A 713 1.04 -22.54 -6.06
CA PRO A 713 2.12 -21.84 -6.74
C PRO A 713 2.48 -20.53 -6.01
N PRO A 714 3.75 -20.09 -6.07
CA PRO A 714 4.10 -18.73 -5.67
C PRO A 714 3.49 -17.70 -6.65
N ARG A 715 3.33 -16.46 -6.19
CA ARG A 715 2.93 -15.29 -6.99
C ARG A 715 4.14 -14.37 -7.22
N PRO A 716 4.99 -14.64 -8.22
CA PRO A 716 6.30 -13.99 -8.35
C PRO A 716 6.25 -12.47 -8.52
N HIS A 717 5.19 -11.97 -9.14
CA HIS A 717 5.02 -10.54 -9.40
C HIS A 717 4.22 -9.81 -8.31
N TRP A 718 3.78 -10.49 -7.25
CA TRP A 718 2.92 -9.86 -6.24
C TRP A 718 3.64 -8.77 -5.46
N VAL A 719 4.88 -9.00 -5.05
CA VAL A 719 5.69 -7.98 -4.35
C VAL A 719 5.89 -6.74 -5.22
N THR A 720 6.16 -6.91 -6.52
CA THR A 720 6.39 -5.79 -7.44
C THR A 720 5.10 -5.07 -7.84
N THR A 721 3.97 -5.77 -7.88
CA THR A 721 2.63 -5.16 -8.00
C THR A 721 2.23 -4.40 -6.74
N TYR A 722 2.47 -4.95 -5.55
CA TYR A 722 1.99 -4.36 -4.30
C TYR A 722 2.92 -3.28 -3.77
N TYR A 723 4.23 -3.51 -3.67
CA TYR A 723 5.19 -2.56 -3.08
C TYR A 723 5.96 -1.73 -4.12
N GLY A 724 5.88 -2.13 -5.40
CA GLY A 724 6.50 -1.47 -6.54
C GLY A 724 7.60 -2.33 -7.19
N GLY A 725 7.76 -2.20 -8.50
CA GLY A 725 8.64 -3.04 -9.33
C GLY A 725 9.75 -2.24 -10.02
N HIS A 726 9.93 -2.42 -11.33
CA HIS A 726 11.00 -1.80 -12.13
C HIS A 726 11.09 -0.28 -12.01
N SER A 727 9.97 0.39 -11.74
CA SER A 727 9.94 1.85 -11.57
C SER A 727 10.12 2.31 -10.12
N ILE A 728 10.38 1.43 -9.16
CA ILE A 728 10.40 1.77 -7.72
C ILE A 728 11.35 2.93 -7.40
N LYS A 729 12.53 3.02 -8.04
CA LYS A 729 13.46 4.15 -7.83
C LYS A 729 12.85 5.49 -8.23
N LEU A 730 12.26 5.56 -9.43
CA LEU A 730 11.59 6.77 -9.93
C LEU A 730 10.39 7.16 -9.04
N ILE A 731 9.67 6.18 -8.54
CA ILE A 731 8.48 6.41 -7.71
C ILE A 731 8.87 6.86 -6.31
N LEU A 732 9.87 6.22 -5.69
CA LEU A 732 10.44 6.67 -4.43
C LEU A 732 10.95 8.11 -4.58
N GLN A 733 11.66 8.44 -5.65
CA GLN A 733 12.09 9.83 -5.92
C GLN A 733 10.93 10.84 -5.98
N ARG A 734 9.77 10.46 -6.51
CA ARG A 734 8.62 11.37 -6.71
C ARG A 734 7.65 11.43 -5.53
N PHE A 735 7.48 10.32 -4.80
CA PHE A 735 6.41 10.15 -3.81
C PHE A 735 6.92 9.68 -2.45
N GLY A 736 8.04 8.95 -2.41
CA GLY A 736 8.63 8.54 -1.16
C GLY A 736 9.24 9.73 -0.41
N SER A 737 9.34 9.61 0.90
CA SER A 737 10.15 10.52 1.72
C SER A 737 10.51 9.87 3.05
N ASN A 738 11.57 10.40 3.65
CA ASN A 738 12.10 10.00 4.96
C ASN A 738 12.40 8.50 5.04
N ILE A 739 13.22 8.00 4.12
CA ILE A 739 13.71 6.62 4.15
C ILE A 739 15.22 6.66 4.04
N ILE A 740 15.92 6.04 5.00
CA ILE A 740 17.34 5.73 4.88
C ILE A 740 17.44 4.27 4.43
N PHE A 741 18.09 4.05 3.29
CA PHE A 741 18.52 2.73 2.88
C PHE A 741 20.00 2.56 3.24
N SER A 742 20.28 1.86 4.34
CA SER A 742 21.66 1.61 4.75
C SER A 742 22.16 0.27 4.22
N ASN A 743 23.39 0.20 3.69
CA ASN A 743 23.94 -1.03 3.11
C ASN A 743 25.44 -1.20 3.37
N GLY A 744 25.84 -2.40 3.78
CA GLY A 744 27.24 -2.81 3.75
C GLY A 744 27.62 -3.36 2.38
N LEU A 745 28.67 -2.87 1.72
CA LEU A 745 29.06 -3.36 0.39
C LEU A 745 29.75 -4.74 0.39
N LYS A 746 29.98 -5.32 1.57
CA LYS A 746 30.35 -6.73 1.75
C LYS A 746 29.15 -7.64 1.98
N ASP A 747 27.98 -7.06 2.24
CA ASP A 747 26.74 -7.82 2.33
C ASP A 747 26.31 -8.26 0.92
N PRO A 748 26.17 -9.57 0.65
CA PRO A 748 25.62 -10.06 -0.60
C PRO A 748 24.23 -9.52 -0.94
N TYR A 749 23.40 -9.18 0.05
CA TYR A 749 22.08 -8.59 -0.21
C TYR A 749 22.14 -7.15 -0.71
N SER A 750 23.28 -6.45 -0.59
CA SER A 750 23.44 -5.09 -1.10
C SER A 750 23.29 -5.00 -2.63
N SER A 751 23.44 -6.11 -3.37
CA SER A 751 23.14 -6.15 -4.81
C SER A 751 21.67 -5.87 -5.14
N GLY A 752 20.78 -6.18 -4.19
CA GLY A 752 19.34 -5.89 -4.25
C GLY A 752 18.93 -4.64 -3.48
N GLY A 753 19.86 -3.88 -2.92
CA GLY A 753 19.59 -2.69 -2.11
C GLY A 753 19.59 -1.38 -2.91
N VAL A 754 19.16 -0.29 -2.28
CA VAL A 754 19.30 1.06 -2.83
C VAL A 754 20.64 1.64 -2.38
N LEU A 755 21.53 1.93 -3.34
CA LEU A 755 22.92 2.38 -3.08
C LEU A 755 23.19 3.84 -3.45
N GLU A 756 22.18 4.55 -3.96
CA GLU A 756 22.27 5.97 -4.34
C GLU A 756 21.12 6.76 -3.74
N ASN A 757 21.34 8.05 -3.46
CA ASN A 757 20.27 8.93 -3.02
C ASN A 757 19.23 9.06 -4.13
N LEU A 758 17.96 8.83 -3.79
CA LEU A 758 16.85 8.96 -4.73
C LEU A 758 16.20 10.34 -4.63
N SER A 759 16.29 10.99 -3.47
CA SER A 759 15.88 12.38 -3.23
C SER A 759 16.59 12.95 -2.00
N ASP A 760 16.32 14.21 -1.65
CA ASP A 760 16.87 14.85 -0.44
C ASP A 760 16.45 14.15 0.86
N THR A 761 15.33 13.41 0.85
CA THR A 761 14.78 12.70 2.02
C THR A 761 14.80 11.18 1.88
N ILE A 762 15.22 10.65 0.72
CA ILE A 762 15.48 9.23 0.49
C ILE A 762 16.96 9.03 0.23
N THR A 763 17.67 8.75 1.31
CA THR A 763 19.13 8.74 1.34
C THR A 763 19.64 7.30 1.35
N ALA A 764 20.65 7.02 0.55
CA ALA A 764 21.41 5.78 0.65
C ALA A 764 22.66 6.01 1.49
N VAL A 765 22.84 5.20 2.52
CA VAL A 765 23.99 5.27 3.43
C VAL A 765 24.75 3.96 3.34
N HIS A 766 25.88 3.93 2.63
CA HIS A 766 26.61 2.67 2.43
C HIS A 766 28.08 2.76 2.81
N THR A 767 28.63 1.61 3.24
CA THR A 767 30.03 1.51 3.66
C THR A 767 30.74 0.35 2.97
N VAL A 768 31.99 0.60 2.55
CA VAL A 768 32.80 -0.38 1.81
C VAL A 768 33.05 -1.67 2.61
N ASN A 769 33.18 -1.54 3.94
CA ASN A 769 33.49 -2.67 4.84
C ASN A 769 32.29 -3.13 5.67
N GLY A 770 31.12 -2.52 5.50
CA GLY A 770 29.90 -2.96 6.17
C GLY A 770 29.48 -4.34 5.70
N SER A 771 29.02 -5.17 6.63
CA SER A 771 28.33 -6.43 6.36
C SER A 771 26.84 -6.29 6.67
N HIS A 772 26.10 -7.38 6.60
CA HIS A 772 24.65 -7.40 6.79
C HIS A 772 24.21 -6.80 8.13
N CYS A 773 23.33 -5.80 8.06
CA CYS A 773 22.67 -5.11 9.16
C CYS A 773 23.59 -4.55 10.26
N LEU A 774 24.84 -4.24 9.95
CA LEU A 774 25.86 -3.94 10.97
C LEU A 774 25.59 -2.63 11.72
N ASP A 775 25.01 -1.65 11.04
CA ASP A 775 24.62 -0.33 11.57
C ASP A 775 23.59 -0.42 12.70
N ILE A 776 22.66 -1.38 12.64
CA ILE A 776 21.59 -1.49 13.64
C ILE A 776 21.93 -2.36 14.86
N LEU A 777 23.09 -3.03 14.85
CA LEU A 777 23.57 -3.83 15.98
C LEU A 777 23.99 -2.96 17.17
N PHE A 778 24.09 -3.55 18.37
CA PHE A 778 24.67 -2.89 19.54
C PHE A 778 26.00 -2.20 19.24
N ALA A 779 26.11 -0.96 19.67
CA ALA A 779 27.35 -0.23 19.60
C ALA A 779 28.38 -0.80 20.59
N ASN A 780 29.54 -1.19 20.07
CA ASN A 780 30.68 -1.58 20.88
C ASN A 780 31.78 -0.52 20.78
N LYS A 781 31.91 0.28 21.84
CA LYS A 781 32.86 1.41 21.91
C LYS A 781 34.33 1.01 21.74
N THR A 782 34.70 -0.26 21.93
CA THR A 782 36.09 -0.71 21.84
C THR A 782 36.42 -1.45 20.55
N THR A 783 35.43 -2.08 19.90
CA THR A 783 35.66 -2.88 18.69
C THR A 783 35.09 -2.27 17.42
N ASP A 784 34.12 -1.37 17.53
CA ASP A 784 33.49 -0.78 16.35
C ASP A 784 34.48 0.16 15.66
N PRO A 785 34.71 -0.04 14.34
CA PRO A 785 35.61 0.81 13.61
C PRO A 785 35.01 2.21 13.42
N VAL A 786 35.88 3.22 13.30
CA VAL A 786 35.48 4.63 13.17
C VAL A 786 34.48 4.86 12.04
N TRP A 787 34.60 4.13 10.92
CA TRP A 787 33.66 4.25 9.80
C TRP A 787 32.24 3.76 10.14
N LEU A 788 32.10 2.75 11.01
CA LEU A 788 30.80 2.23 11.43
C LEU A 788 30.13 3.22 12.39
N VAL A 789 30.90 3.80 13.31
CA VAL A 789 30.42 4.87 14.18
C VAL A 789 29.98 6.09 13.37
N ALA A 790 30.77 6.48 12.36
CA ALA A 790 30.43 7.59 11.47
C ALA A 790 29.16 7.32 10.67
N GLN A 791 28.94 6.07 10.20
CA GLN A 791 27.71 5.67 9.53
C GLN A 791 26.48 5.89 10.43
N ARG A 792 26.52 5.37 11.66
CA ARG A 792 25.42 5.52 12.63
C ARG A 792 25.14 6.97 12.96
N GLU A 793 26.18 7.80 13.13
CA GLU A 793 25.98 9.24 13.38
C GLU A 793 25.33 9.97 12.21
N VAL A 794 25.56 9.55 10.96
CA VAL A 794 24.84 10.09 9.80
C VAL A 794 23.36 9.71 9.86
N GLU A 795 23.06 8.43 10.10
CA GLU A 795 21.68 7.92 10.22
C GLU A 795 20.91 8.65 11.33
N ILE A 796 21.53 8.81 12.50
CA ILE A 796 20.94 9.52 13.65
C ILE A 796 20.66 10.99 13.30
N LYS A 797 21.61 11.70 12.68
CA LYS A 797 21.41 13.12 12.32
C LYS A 797 20.27 13.33 11.32
N ILE A 798 20.12 12.42 10.38
CA ILE A 798 19.00 12.46 9.43
C ILE A 798 17.67 12.29 10.18
N ILE A 799 17.59 11.32 11.09
CA ILE A 799 16.39 11.08 11.91
C ILE A 799 16.08 12.28 12.83
N GLU A 800 17.09 12.88 13.47
CA GLU A 800 16.95 14.12 14.25
C GLU A 800 16.36 15.25 13.38
N GLY A 801 16.84 15.38 12.14
CA GLY A 801 16.32 16.34 11.16
C GLY A 801 14.82 16.14 10.90
N TRP A 802 14.39 14.91 10.61
CA TRP A 802 12.97 14.61 10.35
C TRP A 802 12.08 14.91 11.56
N ILE A 803 12.53 14.58 12.77
CA ILE A 803 11.79 14.83 14.00
C ILE A 803 11.65 16.34 14.25
N ASN A 804 12.73 17.10 14.05
CA ASN A 804 12.71 18.56 14.23
C ASN A 804 11.74 19.22 13.23
N GLU A 805 11.83 18.85 11.95
CA GLU A 805 10.93 19.35 10.90
C GLU A 805 9.46 19.01 11.20
N TYR A 806 9.18 17.81 11.70
CA TYR A 806 7.83 17.42 12.11
C TYR A 806 7.27 18.33 13.21
N TYR A 807 8.04 18.63 14.25
CA TYR A 807 7.58 19.52 15.31
C TYR A 807 7.52 21.00 14.89
N ASP A 808 8.37 21.45 13.97
CA ASP A 808 8.24 22.77 13.35
C ASP A 808 6.93 22.91 12.57
N ASP A 809 6.59 21.91 11.76
CA ASP A 809 5.32 21.88 11.02
C ASP A 809 4.11 21.88 11.95
N LEU A 810 4.14 21.07 13.02
CA LEU A 810 3.07 21.05 14.02
C LEU A 810 2.89 22.42 14.70
N ARG A 811 3.98 23.09 15.08
CA ARG A 811 3.94 24.44 15.70
C ARG A 811 3.33 25.48 14.76
N ASN A 812 3.68 25.42 13.48
CA ASN A 812 3.18 26.37 12.46
C ASN A 812 1.69 26.18 12.17
N GLN A 813 1.17 24.96 12.27
CA GLN A 813 -0.26 24.68 12.07
C GLN A 813 -1.11 25.08 13.29
N HIS A 814 -0.55 25.07 14.52
CA HIS A 814 -1.32 25.33 15.76
C HIS A 814 -0.66 26.38 16.70
N PRO A 815 -0.59 27.67 16.31
CA PRO A 815 0.17 28.70 17.04
C PRO A 815 -0.32 28.98 18.48
N ASN A 816 -1.59 28.67 18.80
CA ASN A 816 -2.16 28.88 20.14
C ASN A 816 -1.70 27.83 21.18
N ILE A 817 -1.11 26.72 20.75
CA ILE A 817 -0.71 25.59 21.61
C ILE A 817 0.76 25.71 22.04
N ALA A 818 1.61 26.33 21.20
CA ALA A 818 3.04 26.54 21.46
C ALA A 818 3.37 27.32 22.74
N ARG A 819 2.42 28.11 23.28
CA ARG A 819 2.60 28.80 24.58
C ARG A 819 2.58 27.89 25.80
N ARG A 820 2.01 26.67 25.73
CA ARG A 820 1.99 25.71 26.85
C ARG A 820 3.26 24.87 26.96
N ALA A 821 3.93 24.57 25.83
CA ALA A 821 5.16 23.78 25.81
C ALA A 821 6.37 24.48 26.48
N LEU A 822 6.37 25.81 26.55
CA LEU A 822 7.38 26.59 27.28
C LEU A 822 7.26 26.47 28.82
N ALA A 823 6.14 25.99 29.35
CA ALA A 823 5.94 25.84 30.79
C ALA A 823 6.39 24.45 31.33
N SER A 824 6.34 23.40 30.50
CA SER A 824 6.69 22.03 30.92
C SER A 824 8.18 21.71 30.90
N SER A 825 8.98 22.44 30.11
CA SER A 825 10.46 22.31 30.12
C SER A 825 11.13 22.95 31.35
N ALA A 826 10.39 23.71 32.16
CA ALA A 826 10.92 24.44 33.32
C ALA A 826 10.68 23.75 34.68
N THR A 827 9.95 22.64 34.74
CA THR A 827 9.62 21.96 36.01
C THR A 827 9.76 20.44 35.88
N VAL A 828 10.99 19.95 35.95
CA VAL A 828 11.28 18.55 36.28
C VAL A 828 12.23 18.53 37.48
N HIS A 829 11.66 18.69 38.67
CA HIS A 829 12.29 18.17 39.89
C HIS A 829 11.26 17.40 40.71
N SER A 830 11.66 16.16 41.02
CA SER A 830 11.10 15.21 41.97
C SER A 830 9.65 14.76 41.78
N HIS A 831 9.47 13.55 41.25
CA HIS A 831 8.58 12.59 41.88
C HIS A 831 9.18 11.18 41.82
N HIS A 832 9.60 10.70 43.00
CA HIS A 832 9.87 9.29 43.27
C HIS A 832 8.56 8.51 43.24
N ILE A 833 8.55 7.38 42.55
CA ILE A 833 7.48 6.38 42.59
C ILE A 833 7.79 5.42 43.74
N SER A 834 6.91 5.34 44.74
CA SER A 834 6.93 4.31 45.78
C SER A 834 6.20 3.04 45.28
N PRO A 835 6.61 1.83 45.74
CA PRO A 835 5.98 0.57 45.33
C PRO A 835 4.64 0.33 46.06
N PRO A 836 3.73 -0.49 45.49
CA PRO A 836 2.41 -0.72 46.07
C PRO A 836 2.43 -1.77 47.19
N ASP A 837 1.63 -1.50 48.22
CA ASP A 837 1.36 -2.36 49.37
C ASP A 837 0.66 -3.68 48.99
N GLU A 838 1.15 -4.78 49.56
CA GLU A 838 0.42 -6.04 49.71
C GLU A 838 -0.65 -5.88 50.79
N HIS A 839 -1.89 -6.31 50.51
CA HIS A 839 -2.82 -6.75 51.53
C HIS A 839 -3.74 -7.88 51.02
N ASP A 840 -3.56 -9.02 51.68
CA ASP A 840 -4.43 -10.20 51.93
C ASP A 840 -5.21 -10.89 50.79
#